data_AF-A0A7L3WLP8-F1
#
_entry.id   AF-A0A7L3WLP8-F1
#
_cell.length_a   1.000
_cell.length_b   1.000
_cell.length_c   1.000
_cell.angle_alpha   90.00
_cell.angle_beta   90.00
_cell.angle_gamma   90.00
#
_symmetry.space_group_name_H-M   'P 1'
#
loop_
_entity.id
_entity.type
_entity.pdbx_description
1 polymer ?
#
loop_
_entity_poly.entity_id
_entity_poly.type
_entity_poly.pdbx_seq_one_letter_code
_entity_poly.pdbx_strand_id
1 'polypeptide(L)'
;QIVSLIERNSVVIVQGSTGCGKSTQIPQYVLDSCIQQSVYCNIAVTQPRKICASSIARWISKERSWTLGGFVGYQVSLENVSSRDTRLLYMTTGVLLQKIVSARSLSKFTHIFIDEVHERTEEMDLLLLVIRKLLHTNSQSVKIILMSASINCKEFARYFALPVRNGQKSACIFKVEGKPYAIEEYYLDDLKHTVDFKLPSQSIKNPVVEREMYEVAVSLIQSFDELEMKIHSVTPVRGSVLVFLPGLNEISYMHSRLSSMFNKRWQVYPLHSCVTLEEQNNVFLPTVPGYRKVILSTNIAESSVTVPDIKYVIDFCLIKTLICDEETNYQSLRLCWAAKTNCNQRKGRAGRVSKGYCYRLVHKDFWTNFIPEKSVPGILRSPLGKVVLKIKQLDMGEPKTLLKTALSPPSLNNIERTILYLKELGALTTCVQREENPYDGELTFLGRILVQLPVDLHLGKLIVLGHVFGCLEECLIIAAALSLRNFFAVPFKQCVDGYRNKLGFAGNSKSDCIAIVNAFKAWQTCKQRGELRHPKEELEWGQLNGIHIKKIREVAELFHDLEKRVRAFNMYVNAQPSMDQEHTYKQRFILQVVIAGAFYPNYFTSGQCVEEVAVRNLAGKDPKTTVMLKNIPPYGYLYHKQLQSLFRQCGQVKSIAYDGSKAFVEFSRNPMESFKILPAVYLSIKMSQLRIPLELNVHYPDDIERQLQDVRAASVKSLRVNVDCQKQTVEPMEFSFGTSNQSKMIPDSLLSIKVTEIVEVGHFWGYRTDEKNRTLLQAPTDETKYQNLMELPVSPYPELICLAPFTHLENTGYSRARILHVCGDFAEVFFVDYGNRSKVPLNKLKEIPSCLRDLPFQALEFKMCKMRPSAKSLVCGERWSSSASQRFASLVNGCTVLVEVYSLVRDVLYVDVFHYSRHEDLVNIRDVLIGESYAELAEESYESRQSHDLLKGIFLDQVKTEVKMPVSSREEKNVLERLLNSFSDNKFGVPTCKVVMSGPFCPYEVRFYSLTRVTQFRNVRIHKESINSVVVYDSPEDPFQQLLVAAALSANATGTTVILKETSLMPPVPGLLALLSMLFAPAIELRVDESQKGFTGVLCGLGWSQTGGAPLFPENDMELAFDVHFGMEDITEINILRIAINQLLSECAERSGQERMIQLQEDIREKLL
;
A
#
# COMPACT_ATOMS: atom_id res chain seq x y z
N GLN A 1 35.36 13.41 40.77
CA GLN A 1 36.17 13.74 39.58
C GLN A 1 35.33 14.27 38.42
N ILE A 2 34.39 13.49 37.86
CA ILE A 2 33.58 13.92 36.70
C ILE A 2 32.77 15.21 36.94
N VAL A 3 32.13 15.34 38.10
CA VAL A 3 31.36 16.55 38.47
C VAL A 3 32.22 17.81 38.43
N SER A 4 33.38 17.79 39.08
CA SER A 4 34.33 18.90 39.06
C SER A 4 34.85 19.24 37.65
N LEU A 5 34.92 18.24 36.76
CA LEU A 5 35.31 18.44 35.38
C LEU A 5 34.21 19.16 34.58
N ILE A 6 32.94 18.79 34.82
CA ILE A 6 31.75 19.42 34.23
C ILE A 6 31.59 20.87 34.73
N GLU A 7 31.86 21.13 36.00
CA GLU A 7 31.81 22.50 36.56
C GLU A 7 32.84 23.42 35.87
N ARG A 8 34.07 22.93 35.65
CA ARG A 8 35.20 23.71 35.10
C ARG A 8 35.17 23.91 33.58
N ASN A 9 34.40 23.14 32.84
CA ASN A 9 34.40 23.19 31.37
C ASN A 9 32.99 23.40 30.83
N SER A 10 32.84 24.17 29.76
CA SER A 10 31.53 24.35 29.10
C SER A 10 31.08 23.07 28.37
N VAL A 11 32.03 22.30 27.85
CA VAL A 11 31.78 21.05 27.14
C VAL A 11 32.70 19.93 27.67
N VAL A 12 32.11 18.79 28.02
CA VAL A 12 32.80 17.58 28.44
C VAL A 12 32.35 16.39 27.59
N ILE A 13 33.29 15.53 27.21
CA ILE A 13 33.01 14.29 26.48
C ILE A 13 33.30 13.10 27.39
N VAL A 14 32.29 12.29 27.65
CA VAL A 14 32.39 11.06 28.43
C VAL A 14 32.49 9.87 27.48
N GLN A 15 33.59 9.13 27.58
CA GLN A 15 33.83 7.90 26.86
C GLN A 15 33.67 6.71 27.80
N GLY A 16 32.78 5.76 27.50
CA GLY A 16 32.60 4.56 28.34
C GLY A 16 31.84 3.46 27.63
N SER A 17 32.26 2.20 27.81
CA SER A 17 31.62 1.06 27.16
C SER A 17 30.16 0.88 27.56
N THR A 18 29.37 0.18 26.74
CA THR A 18 27.99 -0.17 27.11
C THR A 18 27.96 -0.90 28.45
N GLY A 19 27.09 -0.46 29.37
CA GLY A 19 26.98 -1.04 30.71
C GLY A 19 27.78 -0.32 31.81
N CYS A 20 28.61 0.67 31.49
CA CYS A 20 29.40 1.42 32.49
C CYS A 20 28.59 2.43 33.33
N GLY A 21 27.26 2.45 33.23
CA GLY A 21 26.40 3.38 33.98
C GLY A 21 26.41 4.84 33.53
N LYS A 22 27.03 5.20 32.38
CA LYS A 22 27.15 6.60 31.92
C LYS A 22 25.81 7.34 31.84
N SER A 23 24.80 6.67 31.28
CA SER A 23 23.48 7.23 30.99
C SER A 23 22.56 7.30 32.20
N THR A 24 22.87 6.53 33.26
CA THR A 24 22.05 6.43 34.47
C THR A 24 22.68 7.20 35.63
N GLN A 25 23.97 7.05 35.87
CA GLN A 25 24.63 7.53 37.09
C GLN A 25 25.17 8.96 36.99
N ILE A 26 25.77 9.34 35.85
CA ILE A 26 26.42 10.66 35.73
C ILE A 26 25.43 11.83 35.88
N PRO A 27 24.24 11.81 35.25
CA PRO A 27 23.25 12.87 35.47
C PRO A 27 22.82 12.98 36.94
N GLN A 28 22.74 11.85 37.65
CA GLN A 28 22.40 11.82 39.07
C GLN A 28 23.51 12.43 39.93
N TYR A 29 24.79 12.13 39.65
CA TYR A 29 25.92 12.73 40.37
C TYR A 29 25.96 14.26 40.24
N VAL A 30 25.62 14.79 39.07
CA VAL A 30 25.52 16.25 38.87
C VAL A 30 24.34 16.82 39.66
N LEU A 31 23.17 16.18 39.58
CA LEU A 31 21.99 16.61 40.32
C LEU A 31 22.25 16.64 41.84
N ASP A 32 22.82 15.57 42.40
CA ASP A 32 23.14 15.46 43.82
C ASP A 32 24.14 16.53 44.27
N SER A 33 25.17 16.81 43.47
CA SER A 33 26.15 17.86 43.77
C SER A 33 25.51 19.25 43.78
N CYS A 34 24.62 19.54 42.81
CA CYS A 34 23.91 20.82 42.79
C CYS A 34 22.96 20.96 43.99
N ILE A 35 22.30 19.87 44.40
CA ILE A 35 21.46 19.85 45.61
C ILE A 35 22.31 20.14 46.86
N GLN A 36 23.47 19.49 47.00
CA GLN A 36 24.38 19.72 48.13
C GLN A 36 24.91 21.16 48.19
N GLN A 37 25.12 21.79 47.03
CA GLN A 37 25.57 23.17 46.92
C GLN A 37 24.43 24.20 46.95
N SER A 38 23.16 23.77 47.05
CA SER A 38 21.97 24.62 46.94
C SER A 38 21.90 25.46 45.65
N VAL A 39 22.39 24.90 44.54
CA VAL A 39 22.38 25.55 43.21
C VAL A 39 21.21 25.02 42.38
N TYR A 40 20.48 25.93 41.72
CA TYR A 40 19.42 25.53 40.80
C TYR A 40 19.95 24.63 39.68
N CYS A 41 19.32 23.46 39.50
CA CYS A 41 19.73 22.47 38.50
C CYS A 41 18.53 21.95 37.73
N ASN A 42 18.58 22.07 36.41
CA ASN A 42 17.63 21.49 35.49
C ASN A 42 18.38 20.77 34.36
N ILE A 43 18.22 19.45 34.29
CA ILE A 43 19.01 18.54 33.46
C ILE A 43 18.13 17.93 32.37
N ALA A 44 18.56 18.08 31.11
CA ALA A 44 18.03 17.30 29.99
C ALA A 44 19.02 16.20 29.61
N VAL A 45 18.53 14.97 29.43
CA VAL A 45 19.32 13.86 28.90
C VAL A 45 18.66 13.33 27.64
N THR A 46 19.35 13.42 26.50
CA THR A 46 18.84 12.88 25.25
C THR A 46 19.10 11.39 25.14
N GLN A 47 18.17 10.68 24.50
CA GLN A 47 18.30 9.29 24.08
C GLN A 47 17.88 9.19 22.60
N PRO A 48 18.54 8.37 21.78
CA PRO A 48 18.17 8.24 20.37
C PRO A 48 16.81 7.57 20.17
N ARG A 49 16.29 6.82 21.16
CA ARG A 49 15.11 5.95 21.00
C ARG A 49 14.12 6.14 22.15
N LYS A 50 12.81 6.11 21.84
CA LYS A 50 11.71 6.33 22.81
C LYS A 50 11.78 5.37 24.01
N ILE A 51 12.01 4.08 23.74
CA ILE A 51 12.06 3.02 24.76
C ILE A 51 13.23 3.27 25.75
N CYS A 52 14.38 3.75 25.27
CA CYS A 52 15.52 4.05 26.12
C CYS A 52 15.22 5.22 27.08
N ALA A 53 14.61 6.30 26.58
CA ALA A 53 14.23 7.44 27.42
C ALA A 53 13.25 7.05 28.55
N SER A 54 12.19 6.31 28.23
CA SER A 54 11.19 5.91 29.21
C SER A 54 11.68 4.83 30.18
N SER A 55 12.44 3.84 29.70
CA SER A 55 12.99 2.79 30.56
C SER A 55 14.03 3.30 31.55
N ILE A 56 14.93 4.20 31.14
CA ILE A 56 15.93 4.80 32.02
C ILE A 56 15.26 5.65 33.10
N ALA A 57 14.30 6.50 32.73
CA ALA A 57 13.57 7.31 33.71
C ALA A 57 12.81 6.47 34.73
N ARG A 58 12.15 5.38 34.30
CA ARG A 58 11.48 4.42 35.18
C ARG A 58 12.47 3.69 36.09
N TRP A 59 13.65 3.33 35.57
CA TRP A 59 14.68 2.67 36.36
C TRP A 59 15.23 3.58 37.46
N ILE A 60 15.54 4.84 37.15
CA ILE A 60 16.01 5.83 38.14
C ILE A 60 14.92 6.15 39.17
N SER A 61 13.68 6.28 38.73
CA SER A 61 12.52 6.44 39.63
C SER A 61 12.45 5.32 40.66
N LYS A 62 12.66 4.06 40.24
CA LYS A 62 12.73 2.91 41.16
C LYS A 62 13.98 2.92 42.03
N GLU A 63 15.15 3.20 41.47
CA GLU A 63 16.43 3.24 42.19
C GLU A 63 16.41 4.29 43.32
N ARG A 64 15.82 5.46 43.06
CA ARG A 64 15.76 6.58 44.00
C ARG A 64 14.48 6.63 44.85
N SER A 65 13.57 5.67 44.67
CA SER A 65 12.24 5.70 45.28
C SER A 65 11.48 7.01 45.02
N TRP A 66 11.67 7.60 43.82
CA TRP A 66 10.98 8.82 43.40
C TRP A 66 9.75 8.50 42.56
N THR A 67 8.69 9.27 42.72
CA THR A 67 7.52 9.20 41.83
C THR A 67 7.93 9.60 40.42
N LEU A 68 7.67 8.73 39.44
CA LEU A 68 7.90 9.02 38.02
C LEU A 68 7.03 10.22 37.60
N GLY A 69 7.65 11.21 36.96
CA GLY A 69 7.01 12.49 36.63
C GLY A 69 7.12 13.54 37.74
N GLY A 70 7.63 13.17 38.92
CA GLY A 70 8.08 14.09 39.98
C GLY A 70 9.48 14.64 39.65
N PHE A 71 10.48 14.37 40.50
CA PHE A 71 11.86 14.83 40.30
C PHE A 71 12.55 14.29 39.04
N VAL A 72 12.22 13.04 38.65
CA VAL A 72 12.67 12.40 37.42
C VAL A 72 11.48 12.12 36.51
N GLY A 73 11.64 12.38 35.22
CA GLY A 73 10.59 12.16 34.23
C GLY A 73 11.15 11.86 32.85
N TYR A 74 10.26 11.64 31.90
CA TYR A 74 10.63 11.56 30.50
C TYR A 74 9.64 12.26 29.57
N GLN A 75 10.14 12.66 28.40
CA GLN A 75 9.34 13.20 27.33
C GLN A 75 9.76 12.62 25.98
N VAL A 76 8.85 11.92 25.32
CA VAL A 76 9.04 11.38 23.98
C VAL A 76 7.91 11.85 23.07
N SER A 77 7.97 11.57 21.77
CA SER A 77 6.85 11.92 20.88
C SER A 77 5.57 11.18 21.34
N LEU A 78 4.47 11.94 21.46
CA LEU A 78 3.13 11.56 21.93
C LEU A 78 2.98 11.28 23.45
N GLU A 79 4.07 11.28 24.21
CA GLU A 79 4.01 10.93 25.64
C GLU A 79 4.91 11.85 26.46
N ASN A 80 4.33 12.52 27.47
CA ASN A 80 5.06 13.40 28.37
C ASN A 80 4.71 13.08 29.83
N VAL A 81 5.68 12.50 30.54
CA VAL A 81 5.58 12.19 31.97
C VAL A 81 6.58 13.08 32.71
N SER A 82 6.20 14.35 32.87
CA SER A 82 6.95 15.35 33.64
C SER A 82 6.04 16.42 34.23
N SER A 83 6.51 17.05 35.31
CA SER A 83 5.83 18.15 35.99
C SER A 83 6.74 19.38 36.06
N ARG A 84 6.26 20.46 36.72
CA ARG A 84 7.09 21.63 37.02
C ARG A 84 8.22 21.33 38.01
N ASP A 85 8.11 20.23 38.75
CA ASP A 85 9.09 19.78 39.75
C ASP A 85 10.16 18.87 39.16
N THR A 86 9.97 18.40 37.91
CA THR A 86 10.99 17.60 37.23
C THR A 86 12.28 18.40 37.06
N ARG A 87 13.38 17.82 37.55
CA ARG A 87 14.75 18.37 37.45
C ARG A 87 15.66 17.49 36.62
N LEU A 88 15.34 16.20 36.48
CA LEU A 88 16.04 15.26 35.60
C LEU A 88 15.07 14.72 34.54
N LEU A 89 15.17 15.24 33.32
CA LEU A 89 14.25 14.92 32.23
C LEU A 89 14.97 14.15 31.11
N TYR A 90 14.57 12.89 30.92
CA TYR A 90 15.02 12.08 29.78
C TYR A 90 14.14 12.33 28.56
N MET A 91 14.71 12.58 27.39
CA MET A 91 13.90 12.83 26.20
C MET A 91 14.54 12.30 24.93
N THR A 92 13.75 12.13 23.87
CA THR A 92 14.33 11.85 22.55
C THR A 92 15.06 13.05 21.97
N THR A 93 16.10 12.82 21.18
CA THR A 93 16.88 13.87 20.49
C THR A 93 15.98 14.89 19.76
N GLY A 94 15.02 14.41 18.96
CA GLY A 94 14.06 15.28 18.25
C GLY A 94 13.20 16.18 19.16
N VAL A 95 12.82 15.71 20.36
CA VAL A 95 12.03 16.51 21.33
C VAL A 95 12.87 17.66 21.89
N LEU A 96 14.14 17.40 22.24
CA LEU A 96 15.03 18.46 22.70
C LEU A 96 15.30 19.46 21.58
N LEU A 97 15.61 18.97 20.39
CA LEU A 97 15.85 19.81 19.21
C LEU A 97 14.66 20.73 18.92
N GLN A 98 13.43 20.20 18.94
CA GLN A 98 12.22 21.02 18.73
C GLN A 98 12.10 22.12 19.80
N LYS A 99 12.31 21.82 21.08
CA LYS A 99 12.25 22.81 22.16
C LYS A 99 13.29 23.92 21.99
N ILE A 100 14.53 23.55 21.65
CA ILE A 100 15.62 24.51 21.47
C ILE A 100 15.39 25.37 20.23
N VAL A 101 14.94 24.77 19.13
CA VAL A 101 14.63 25.50 17.89
C VAL A 101 13.51 26.51 18.11
N SER A 102 12.44 26.11 18.78
CA SER A 102 11.33 27.03 19.10
C SER A 102 11.74 28.12 20.10
N ALA A 103 12.56 27.81 21.09
CA ALA A 103 13.00 28.78 22.10
C ALA A 103 14.16 29.68 21.64
N ARG A 104 14.88 29.31 20.56
CA ARG A 104 16.11 29.96 20.08
C ARG A 104 17.16 30.17 21.19
N SER A 105 17.17 29.29 22.21
CA SER A 105 18.02 29.39 23.39
C SER A 105 18.15 28.04 24.09
N LEU A 106 19.27 27.81 24.79
CA LEU A 106 19.49 26.65 25.65
C LEU A 106 19.11 26.91 27.12
N SER A 107 18.83 28.17 27.49
CA SER A 107 18.72 28.63 28.88
C SER A 107 17.62 27.98 29.72
N LYS A 108 16.71 27.22 29.09
CA LYS A 108 15.74 26.38 29.80
C LYS A 108 16.42 25.30 30.65
N PHE A 109 17.59 24.83 30.24
CA PHE A 109 18.35 23.78 30.93
C PHE A 109 19.69 24.32 31.41
N THR A 110 20.11 23.86 32.59
CA THR A 110 21.44 24.15 33.14
C THR A 110 22.50 23.20 32.58
N HIS A 111 22.10 21.93 32.37
CA HIS A 111 22.95 20.86 31.87
C HIS A 111 22.20 20.10 30.77
N ILE A 112 22.87 19.86 29.65
CA ILE A 112 22.36 19.05 28.54
C ILE A 112 23.33 17.90 28.30
N PHE A 113 22.84 16.69 28.55
CA PHE A 113 23.52 15.45 28.24
C PHE A 113 23.03 14.93 26.89
N ILE A 114 23.97 14.65 26.00
CA ILE A 114 23.70 14.09 24.69
C ILE A 114 24.27 12.69 24.65
N ASP A 115 23.41 11.69 24.78
CA ASP A 115 23.84 10.29 24.82
C ASP A 115 23.95 9.68 23.42
N GLU A 116 24.74 8.61 23.32
CA GLU A 116 24.90 7.82 22.10
C GLU A 116 25.30 8.65 20.85
N VAL A 117 26.14 9.69 21.03
CA VAL A 117 26.51 10.63 19.93
C VAL A 117 27.19 9.95 18.73
N HIS A 118 27.67 8.71 18.92
CA HIS A 118 28.29 7.91 17.87
C HIS A 118 27.27 7.23 16.92
N GLU A 119 25.97 7.24 17.23
CA GLU A 119 24.95 6.79 16.25
C GLU A 119 24.82 7.78 15.07
N ARG A 120 25.26 9.04 15.22
CA ARG A 120 25.36 10.07 14.17
C ARG A 120 24.09 10.19 13.31
N THR A 121 22.92 10.20 13.95
CA THR A 121 21.63 10.41 13.27
C THR A 121 21.52 11.85 12.75
N GLU A 122 20.63 12.09 11.78
CA GLU A 122 20.38 13.43 11.23
C GLU A 122 19.97 14.44 12.31
N GLU A 123 19.02 14.07 13.19
CA GLU A 123 18.59 14.93 14.30
C GLU A 123 19.72 15.20 15.31
N MET A 124 20.60 14.22 15.53
CA MET A 124 21.73 14.35 16.44
C MET A 124 22.75 15.36 15.89
N ASP A 125 23.16 15.20 14.63
CA ASP A 125 24.12 16.08 14.00
C ASP A 125 23.57 17.53 13.92
N LEU A 126 22.28 17.70 13.61
CA LEU A 126 21.62 19.00 13.67
C LEU A 126 21.58 19.57 15.10
N LEU A 127 21.24 18.77 16.11
CA LEU A 127 21.26 19.20 17.50
C LEU A 127 22.65 19.67 17.94
N LEU A 128 23.72 18.95 17.56
CA LEU A 128 25.09 19.34 17.85
C LEU A 128 25.47 20.67 17.18
N LEU A 129 25.04 20.89 15.94
CA LEU A 129 25.22 22.16 15.23
C LEU A 129 24.51 23.32 15.95
N VAL A 130 23.23 23.14 16.29
CA VAL A 130 22.41 24.18 16.95
C VAL A 130 22.95 24.50 18.34
N ILE A 131 23.29 23.49 19.14
CA ILE A 131 23.90 23.67 20.46
C ILE A 131 25.22 24.43 20.34
N ARG A 132 26.11 24.02 19.42
CA ARG A 132 27.38 24.71 19.21
C ARG A 132 27.16 26.18 18.88
N LYS A 133 26.22 26.51 17.98
CA LYS A 133 25.93 27.90 17.61
C LYS A 133 25.38 28.70 18.79
N LEU A 134 24.37 28.18 19.50
CA LEU A 134 23.75 28.85 20.64
C LEU A 134 24.69 29.05 21.83
N LEU A 135 25.59 28.09 22.08
CA LEU A 135 26.64 28.23 23.10
C LEU A 135 27.56 29.42 22.81
N HIS A 136 27.89 29.69 21.55
CA HIS A 136 28.77 30.80 21.18
C HIS A 136 28.04 32.14 21.13
N THR A 137 26.70 32.16 21.04
CA THR A 137 25.92 33.39 20.91
C THR A 137 25.27 33.82 22.23
N ASN A 138 24.27 33.08 22.74
CA ASN A 138 23.39 33.56 23.80
C ASN A 138 23.25 32.62 25.02
N SER A 139 23.92 31.47 25.01
CA SER A 139 23.72 30.41 26.02
C SER A 139 25.03 29.91 26.66
N GLN A 140 26.00 30.80 26.88
CA GLN A 140 27.37 30.46 27.33
C GLN A 140 27.45 29.78 28.72
N SER A 141 26.44 29.95 29.57
CA SER A 141 26.38 29.38 30.92
C SER A 141 25.97 27.91 30.96
N VAL A 142 25.38 27.38 29.89
CA VAL A 142 24.84 26.01 29.84
C VAL A 142 25.98 25.00 29.68
N LYS A 143 25.96 23.93 30.48
CA LYS A 143 26.95 22.85 30.44
C LYS A 143 26.51 21.76 29.48
N ILE A 144 27.37 21.38 28.53
CA ILE A 144 27.11 20.30 27.56
C ILE A 144 27.97 19.08 27.86
N ILE A 145 27.33 17.91 27.94
CA ILE A 145 28.01 16.64 28.19
C ILE A 145 27.68 15.68 27.05
N LEU A 146 28.68 15.29 26.26
CA LEU A 146 28.53 14.32 25.17
C LEU A 146 28.93 12.93 25.68
N MET A 147 28.09 11.91 25.52
CA MET A 147 28.37 10.55 25.96
C MET A 147 28.49 9.59 24.78
N SER A 148 29.59 8.82 24.72
CA SER A 148 29.89 7.91 23.62
C SER A 148 30.45 6.57 24.11
N ALA A 149 30.00 5.48 23.49
CA ALA A 149 30.55 4.14 23.70
C ALA A 149 31.74 3.81 22.80
N SER A 150 32.04 4.65 21.80
CA SER A 150 33.08 4.39 20.78
C SER A 150 34.41 5.06 21.10
N ILE A 151 35.49 4.57 20.48
CA ILE A 151 36.86 5.04 20.70
C ILE A 151 37.17 6.42 20.10
N ASN A 152 36.26 6.98 19.30
CA ASN A 152 36.51 8.18 18.49
C ASN A 152 35.91 9.48 19.07
N CYS A 153 36.20 9.75 20.34
CA CYS A 153 35.81 11.00 21.01
C CYS A 153 36.59 12.23 20.53
N LYS A 154 37.71 12.03 19.80
CA LYS A 154 38.58 13.12 19.33
C LYS A 154 37.90 14.04 18.31
N GLU A 155 37.06 13.48 17.44
CA GLU A 155 36.32 14.23 16.43
C GLU A 155 35.37 15.25 17.09
N PHE A 156 34.58 14.79 18.07
CA PHE A 156 33.70 15.66 18.87
C PHE A 156 34.50 16.69 19.68
N ALA A 157 35.66 16.30 20.23
CA ALA A 157 36.49 17.19 21.04
C ALA A 157 37.03 18.38 20.23
N ARG A 158 37.41 18.14 18.97
CA ARG A 158 37.83 19.18 18.02
C ARG A 158 36.66 20.05 17.57
N TYR A 159 35.50 19.45 17.32
CA TYR A 159 34.32 20.17 16.87
C TYR A 159 33.82 21.22 17.90
N PHE A 160 33.85 20.88 19.19
CA PHE A 160 33.50 21.79 20.29
C PHE A 160 34.72 22.55 20.85
N ALA A 161 35.83 22.63 20.12
CA ALA A 161 37.01 23.33 20.60
C ALA A 161 36.78 24.85 20.66
N LEU A 162 37.13 25.45 21.80
CA LEU A 162 36.94 26.88 22.07
C LEU A 162 38.15 27.69 21.58
N PRO A 163 37.93 28.90 21.01
CA PRO A 163 39.02 29.80 20.68
C PRO A 163 39.65 30.38 21.97
N VAL A 164 40.97 30.33 22.07
CA VAL A 164 41.78 30.88 23.18
C VAL A 164 42.88 31.78 22.58
N ARG A 165 43.39 32.76 23.33
CA ARG A 165 44.31 33.82 22.85
C ARG A 165 45.49 33.33 21.97
N ASN A 166 45.97 32.08 22.12
CA ASN A 166 47.08 31.48 21.34
C ASN A 166 46.73 30.12 20.68
N GLY A 167 45.46 29.84 20.36
CA GLY A 167 45.08 28.61 19.67
C GLY A 167 43.67 28.12 19.99
N GLN A 168 43.37 26.85 19.70
CA GLN A 168 42.06 26.25 19.97
C GLN A 168 42.18 25.18 21.07
N LYS A 169 41.44 25.35 22.17
CA LYS A 169 41.41 24.35 23.27
C LYS A 169 40.32 23.33 22.99
N SER A 170 40.71 22.09 22.72
CA SER A 170 39.77 20.97 22.52
C SER A 170 38.97 20.66 23.78
N ALA A 171 37.74 20.16 23.62
CA ALA A 171 36.90 19.77 24.74
C ALA A 171 37.52 18.59 25.52
N CYS A 172 37.29 18.56 26.84
CA CYS A 172 37.89 17.56 27.71
C CYS A 172 37.25 16.17 27.50
N ILE A 173 38.06 15.11 27.42
CA ILE A 173 37.60 13.73 27.30
C ILE A 173 37.84 13.01 28.62
N PHE A 174 36.77 12.55 29.26
CA PHE A 174 36.79 11.72 30.46
C PHE A 174 36.48 10.27 30.11
N LYS A 175 37.39 9.35 30.44
CA LYS A 175 37.19 7.91 30.22
C LYS A 175 36.64 7.25 31.49
N VAL A 176 35.50 6.57 31.35
CA VAL A 176 34.90 5.75 32.40
C VAL A 176 35.44 4.33 32.27
N GLU A 177 36.05 3.82 33.34
CA GLU A 177 36.50 2.44 33.39
C GLU A 177 35.32 1.50 33.65
N GLY A 178 35.23 0.43 32.86
CA GLY A 178 34.29 -0.67 33.06
C GLY A 178 34.90 -1.95 32.51
N LYS A 179 34.80 -3.07 33.24
CA LYS A 179 35.29 -4.37 32.81
C LYS A 179 34.12 -5.23 32.30
N PRO A 180 33.79 -5.22 30.99
CA PRO A 180 32.92 -6.24 30.43
C PRO A 180 33.59 -7.62 30.56
N TYR A 181 32.79 -8.70 30.61
CA TYR A 181 33.33 -10.06 30.55
C TYR A 181 34.07 -10.27 29.23
N ALA A 182 35.08 -11.16 29.23
CA ALA A 182 35.83 -11.49 28.03
C ALA A 182 34.92 -12.06 26.93
N ILE A 183 35.12 -11.61 25.69
CA ILE A 183 34.40 -12.09 24.50
C ILE A 183 35.42 -12.58 23.49
N GLU A 184 35.29 -13.84 23.07
CA GLU A 184 36.12 -14.40 22.00
C GLU A 184 35.47 -14.13 20.64
N GLU A 185 36.30 -13.83 19.65
CA GLU A 185 35.88 -13.49 18.29
C GLU A 185 36.40 -14.52 17.31
N TYR A 186 35.50 -15.04 16.46
CA TYR A 186 35.80 -16.01 15.41
C TYR A 186 35.32 -15.47 14.07
N TYR A 187 36.09 -15.73 13.02
CA TYR A 187 35.81 -15.41 11.62
C TYR A 187 35.56 -16.69 10.83
N LEU A 188 35.09 -16.57 9.57
CA LEU A 188 34.88 -17.76 8.72
C LEU A 188 36.15 -18.63 8.60
N ASP A 189 37.33 -18.02 8.55
CA ASP A 189 38.59 -18.73 8.47
C ASP A 189 38.84 -19.66 9.66
N ASP A 190 38.36 -19.27 10.84
CA ASP A 190 38.50 -20.05 12.08
C ASP A 190 37.49 -21.21 12.15
N LEU A 191 36.46 -21.20 11.29
CA LEU A 191 35.37 -22.18 11.30
C LEU A 191 35.58 -23.35 10.33
N LYS A 192 36.58 -23.30 9.44
CA LYS A 192 36.82 -24.32 8.40
C LYS A 192 37.01 -25.74 8.93
N HIS A 193 37.55 -25.88 10.14
CA HIS A 193 37.77 -27.19 10.78
C HIS A 193 36.54 -27.72 11.52
N THR A 194 35.56 -26.84 11.78
CA THR A 194 34.39 -27.13 12.63
C THR A 194 33.12 -27.28 11.79
N VAL A 195 33.05 -26.59 10.65
CA VAL A 195 31.92 -26.60 9.73
C VAL A 195 32.47 -26.72 8.30
N ASP A 196 32.02 -27.71 7.55
CA ASP A 196 32.33 -27.83 6.12
C ASP A 196 31.44 -26.87 5.32
N PHE A 197 32.04 -25.89 4.66
CA PHE A 197 31.34 -24.93 3.81
C PHE A 197 32.25 -24.39 2.70
N LYS A 198 31.66 -24.10 1.53
CA LYS A 198 32.32 -23.39 0.42
C LYS A 198 31.57 -22.10 0.14
N LEU A 199 32.12 -20.97 0.59
CA LEU A 199 31.60 -19.64 0.28
C LEU A 199 32.42 -18.99 -0.86
N PRO A 200 31.80 -18.31 -1.83
CA PRO A 200 32.46 -17.45 -2.81
C PRO A 200 33.18 -16.27 -2.14
N SER A 201 34.07 -15.62 -2.90
CA SER A 201 34.78 -14.43 -2.44
C SER A 201 33.82 -13.26 -2.17
N GLN A 202 33.85 -12.75 -0.94
CA GLN A 202 33.02 -11.61 -0.53
C GLN A 202 33.43 -10.31 -1.25
N SER A 203 32.45 -9.52 -1.71
CA SER A 203 32.68 -8.24 -2.40
C SER A 203 32.06 -7.08 -1.63
N ILE A 204 32.76 -5.94 -1.58
CA ILE A 204 32.20 -4.70 -0.99
C ILE A 204 31.02 -4.18 -1.79
N LYS A 205 31.13 -4.20 -3.14
CA LYS A 205 30.17 -3.54 -4.04
C LYS A 205 28.81 -4.24 -4.04
N ASN A 206 28.81 -5.56 -3.90
CA ASN A 206 27.61 -6.39 -4.01
C ASN A 206 27.41 -7.22 -2.73
N PRO A 207 26.98 -6.60 -1.63
CA PRO A 207 26.66 -7.32 -0.40
C PRO A 207 25.43 -8.21 -0.62
N VAL A 208 25.55 -9.49 -0.31
CA VAL A 208 24.47 -10.49 -0.44
C VAL A 208 24.50 -11.44 0.75
N VAL A 209 23.34 -11.99 1.10
CA VAL A 209 23.27 -13.12 2.04
C VAL A 209 23.12 -14.39 1.22
N GLU A 210 24.16 -15.21 1.22
CA GLU A 210 24.18 -16.46 0.46
C GLU A 210 23.55 -17.61 1.25
N ARG A 211 23.17 -18.67 0.53
CA ARG A 211 22.49 -19.82 1.12
C ARG A 211 23.39 -20.53 2.14
N GLU A 212 24.65 -20.67 1.80
CA GLU A 212 25.71 -21.33 2.56
C GLU A 212 25.96 -20.62 3.89
N MET A 213 25.79 -19.28 3.96
CA MET A 213 25.88 -18.53 5.23
C MET A 213 24.81 -18.97 6.24
N TYR A 214 23.60 -19.27 5.77
CA TYR A 214 22.55 -19.81 6.64
C TYR A 214 22.91 -21.22 7.12
N GLU A 215 23.51 -22.04 6.27
CA GLU A 215 23.93 -23.41 6.62
C GLU A 215 25.04 -23.39 7.67
N VAL A 216 26.00 -22.46 7.55
CA VAL A 216 27.02 -22.21 8.59
C VAL A 216 26.35 -21.76 9.91
N ALA A 217 25.42 -20.81 9.86
CA ALA A 217 24.72 -20.35 11.06
C ALA A 217 23.91 -21.47 11.75
N VAL A 218 23.23 -22.33 11.00
CA VAL A 218 22.51 -23.50 11.53
C VAL A 218 23.50 -24.47 12.17
N SER A 219 24.62 -24.77 11.51
CA SER A 219 25.66 -25.67 12.01
C SER A 219 26.31 -25.16 13.30
N LEU A 220 26.57 -23.86 13.38
CA LEU A 220 27.04 -23.21 14.62
C LEU A 220 26.06 -23.40 15.77
N ILE A 221 24.77 -23.13 15.55
CA ILE A 221 23.72 -23.29 16.59
C ILE A 221 23.67 -24.75 17.08
N GLN A 222 23.84 -25.72 16.19
CA GLN A 222 23.92 -27.15 16.55
C GLN A 222 25.16 -27.46 17.41
N SER A 223 26.32 -26.98 16.99
CA SER A 223 27.59 -27.20 17.69
C SER A 223 27.61 -26.60 19.10
N PHE A 224 26.87 -25.51 19.35
CA PHE A 224 26.80 -24.90 20.67
C PHE A 224 26.15 -25.81 21.72
N ASP A 225 25.19 -26.64 21.31
CA ASP A 225 24.60 -27.65 22.20
C ASP A 225 25.65 -28.69 22.61
N GLU A 226 26.50 -29.13 21.68
CA GLU A 226 27.56 -30.10 21.94
C GLU A 226 28.70 -29.51 22.78
N LEU A 227 29.09 -28.26 22.50
CA LEU A 227 30.12 -27.54 23.25
C LEU A 227 29.71 -27.34 24.72
N GLU A 228 28.44 -26.99 24.99
CA GLU A 228 27.98 -26.81 26.36
C GLU A 228 27.84 -28.13 27.13
N MET A 229 27.44 -29.22 26.45
CA MET A 229 27.43 -30.57 27.04
C MET A 229 28.83 -31.06 27.43
N LYS A 230 29.87 -30.72 26.64
CA LYS A 230 31.26 -31.09 26.96
C LYS A 230 31.85 -30.32 28.15
N ILE A 231 31.41 -29.08 28.38
CA ILE A 231 31.97 -28.21 29.42
C ILE A 231 31.24 -28.39 30.76
N HIS A 232 29.93 -28.63 30.76
CA HIS A 232 29.14 -28.81 31.99
C HIS A 232 28.31 -30.09 31.90
N SER A 233 28.64 -31.09 32.71
CA SER A 233 28.03 -32.42 32.65
C SER A 233 26.52 -32.42 32.96
N VAL A 234 26.00 -31.44 33.70
CA VAL A 234 24.56 -31.26 33.95
C VAL A 234 24.25 -29.78 34.28
N THR A 235 23.90 -28.95 33.30
CA THR A 235 23.22 -27.66 33.57
C THR A 235 21.89 -27.57 32.81
N PRO A 236 20.77 -27.28 33.50
CA PRO A 236 19.44 -27.19 32.87
C PRO A 236 19.25 -25.93 32.00
N VAL A 237 20.17 -24.96 32.10
CA VAL A 237 20.09 -23.65 31.43
C VAL A 237 21.16 -23.58 30.33
N ARG A 238 20.70 -23.53 29.08
CA ARG A 238 21.57 -23.37 27.88
C ARG A 238 21.75 -21.89 27.57
N GLY A 239 22.92 -21.50 27.04
CA GLY A 239 23.18 -20.12 26.66
C GLY A 239 22.33 -19.66 25.47
N SER A 240 21.75 -18.46 25.54
CA SER A 240 20.92 -17.92 24.44
C SER A 240 21.78 -17.45 23.26
N VAL A 241 21.26 -17.63 22.04
CA VAL A 241 21.90 -17.24 20.78
C VAL A 241 21.19 -16.04 20.18
N LEU A 242 21.94 -14.99 19.82
CA LEU A 242 21.44 -13.85 19.07
C LEU A 242 22.05 -13.83 17.67
N VAL A 243 21.20 -13.90 16.65
CA VAL A 243 21.61 -13.89 15.23
C VAL A 243 21.24 -12.54 14.63
N PHE A 244 22.23 -11.81 14.10
CA PHE A 244 22.01 -10.56 13.39
C PHE A 244 21.84 -10.81 11.88
N LEU A 245 20.63 -10.56 11.39
CA LEU A 245 20.22 -10.65 9.98
C LEU A 245 19.82 -9.26 9.46
N PRO A 246 19.94 -9.00 8.15
CA PRO A 246 19.74 -7.65 7.63
C PRO A 246 18.26 -7.21 7.53
N GLY A 247 17.29 -8.13 7.50
CA GLY A 247 15.88 -7.77 7.38
C GLY A 247 14.90 -8.95 7.59
N LEU A 248 13.61 -8.65 7.41
CA LEU A 248 12.51 -9.60 7.70
C LEU A 248 12.49 -10.82 6.77
N ASN A 249 12.82 -10.65 5.49
CA ASN A 249 12.89 -11.76 4.54
C ASN A 249 13.95 -12.77 4.98
N GLU A 250 15.11 -12.27 5.38
CA GLU A 250 16.22 -13.10 5.83
C GLU A 250 15.91 -13.78 7.18
N ILE A 251 15.22 -13.07 8.09
CA ILE A 251 14.68 -13.65 9.34
C ILE A 251 13.68 -14.76 9.03
N SER A 252 12.75 -14.54 8.11
CA SER A 252 11.70 -15.52 7.77
C SER A 252 12.30 -16.79 7.16
N TYR A 253 13.31 -16.63 6.29
CA TYR A 253 14.03 -17.75 5.70
C TYR A 253 14.78 -18.56 6.78
N MET A 254 15.57 -17.90 7.64
CA MET A 254 16.29 -18.57 8.72
C MET A 254 15.34 -19.25 9.72
N HIS A 255 14.22 -18.59 10.06
CA HIS A 255 13.18 -19.18 10.90
C HIS A 255 12.63 -20.46 10.27
N SER A 256 12.26 -20.45 8.99
CA SER A 256 11.77 -21.65 8.30
C SER A 256 12.79 -22.80 8.32
N ARG A 257 14.08 -22.49 8.18
CA ARG A 257 15.15 -23.50 8.22
C ARG A 257 15.28 -24.11 9.62
N LEU A 258 15.33 -23.28 10.66
CA LEU A 258 15.44 -23.76 12.05
C LEU A 258 14.20 -24.53 12.50
N SER A 259 12.99 -24.04 12.17
CA SER A 259 11.73 -24.70 12.55
C SER A 259 11.50 -26.04 11.85
N SER A 260 12.09 -26.27 10.68
CA SER A 260 12.00 -27.58 9.99
C SER A 260 12.73 -28.72 10.72
N MET A 261 13.56 -28.39 11.72
CA MET A 261 14.37 -29.36 12.47
C MET A 261 13.65 -29.82 13.75
N PHE A 262 12.55 -30.56 13.62
CA PHE A 262 11.68 -31.00 14.74
C PHE A 262 12.41 -31.77 15.86
N ASN A 263 13.53 -32.41 15.54
CA ASN A 263 14.31 -33.22 16.50
C ASN A 263 15.18 -32.38 17.45
N LYS A 264 15.24 -31.05 17.31
CA LYS A 264 16.07 -30.16 18.13
C LYS A 264 15.22 -29.36 19.13
N ARG A 265 15.71 -29.20 20.37
CA ARG A 265 15.03 -28.45 21.44
C ARG A 265 15.35 -26.95 21.36
N TRP A 266 14.85 -26.27 20.34
CA TRP A 266 15.08 -24.83 20.12
C TRP A 266 13.79 -24.02 20.19
N GLN A 267 13.85 -22.85 20.84
CA GLN A 267 12.79 -21.85 20.82
C GLN A 267 13.28 -20.66 19.98
N VAL A 268 12.71 -20.53 18.77
CA VAL A 268 13.14 -19.53 17.79
C VAL A 268 12.19 -18.33 17.82
N TYR A 269 12.72 -17.14 18.09
CA TYR A 269 11.94 -15.91 18.20
C TYR A 269 12.39 -14.88 17.16
N PRO A 270 11.51 -14.41 16.26
CA PRO A 270 11.80 -13.29 15.38
C PRO A 270 11.72 -11.95 16.15
N LEU A 271 12.74 -11.11 15.99
CA LEU A 271 12.81 -9.77 16.59
C LEU A 271 13.06 -8.71 15.51
N HIS A 272 11.97 -8.16 14.98
CA HIS A 272 11.97 -7.15 13.92
C HIS A 272 10.95 -6.04 14.19
N SER A 273 11.20 -4.82 13.68
CA SER A 273 10.32 -3.67 13.94
C SER A 273 8.88 -3.80 13.42
N CYS A 274 8.62 -4.72 12.49
CA CYS A 274 7.28 -5.01 11.95
C CYS A 274 6.57 -6.19 12.64
N VAL A 275 7.26 -6.92 13.52
CA VAL A 275 6.67 -8.00 14.33
C VAL A 275 5.86 -7.37 15.46
N THR A 276 4.77 -8.00 15.91
CA THR A 276 3.89 -7.41 16.94
C THR A 276 4.62 -7.24 18.27
N LEU A 277 4.16 -6.33 19.14
CA LEU A 277 4.81 -6.10 20.44
C LEU A 277 4.75 -7.35 21.34
N GLU A 278 3.64 -8.08 21.30
CA GLU A 278 3.48 -9.33 22.06
C GLU A 278 4.54 -10.36 21.65
N GLU A 279 4.73 -10.55 20.34
CA GLU A 279 5.77 -11.42 19.80
C GLU A 279 7.19 -10.92 20.12
N GLN A 280 7.44 -9.60 20.09
CA GLN A 280 8.73 -9.04 20.51
C GLN A 280 8.98 -9.26 22.02
N ASN A 281 7.94 -9.18 22.83
CA ASN A 281 8.04 -9.37 24.28
C ASN A 281 8.37 -10.82 24.65
N ASN A 282 8.01 -11.79 23.81
CA ASN A 282 8.35 -13.21 24.01
C ASN A 282 9.87 -13.44 24.14
N VAL A 283 10.70 -12.56 23.57
CA VAL A 283 12.16 -12.63 23.67
C VAL A 283 12.67 -12.48 25.12
N PHE A 284 11.93 -11.74 25.96
CA PHE A 284 12.29 -11.51 27.37
C PHE A 284 11.79 -12.60 28.31
N LEU A 285 10.93 -13.52 27.83
CA LEU A 285 10.43 -14.61 28.64
C LEU A 285 11.59 -15.56 29.01
N PRO A 286 11.56 -16.16 30.21
CA PRO A 286 12.51 -17.20 30.59
C PRO A 286 12.40 -18.39 29.63
N THR A 287 13.54 -19.02 29.33
CA THR A 287 13.58 -20.22 28.49
C THR A 287 12.94 -21.41 29.18
N VAL A 288 12.31 -22.28 28.40
CA VAL A 288 11.87 -23.58 28.90
C VAL A 288 13.12 -24.41 29.25
N PRO A 289 13.19 -25.07 30.42
CA PRO A 289 14.34 -25.88 30.80
C PRO A 289 14.71 -26.93 29.73
N GLY A 290 16.00 -27.02 29.42
CA GLY A 290 16.51 -27.93 28.38
C GLY A 290 16.30 -27.48 26.93
N TYR A 291 15.63 -26.34 26.69
CA TYR A 291 15.56 -25.69 25.37
C TYR A 291 16.60 -24.56 25.25
N ARG A 292 17.08 -24.32 24.03
CA ARG A 292 17.92 -23.16 23.70
C ARG A 292 17.07 -22.06 23.08
N LYS A 293 17.21 -20.81 23.58
CA LYS A 293 16.64 -19.63 22.94
C LYS A 293 17.49 -19.22 21.74
N VAL A 294 16.86 -19.02 20.59
CA VAL A 294 17.48 -18.47 19.39
C VAL A 294 16.69 -17.24 18.96
N ILE A 295 17.33 -16.08 19.01
CA ILE A 295 16.72 -14.79 18.69
C ILE A 295 17.24 -14.36 17.32
N LEU A 296 16.34 -14.22 16.36
CA LEU A 296 16.65 -13.76 15.00
C LEU A 296 16.33 -12.28 14.89
N SER A 297 17.34 -11.41 14.82
CA SER A 297 17.14 -9.97 14.94
C SER A 297 17.85 -9.13 13.88
N THR A 298 17.35 -7.92 13.69
CA THR A 298 18.04 -6.84 12.94
C THR A 298 18.87 -5.97 13.90
N ASN A 299 19.29 -4.78 13.46
CA ASN A 299 19.95 -3.78 14.31
C ASN A 299 19.09 -3.26 15.49
N ILE A 300 17.84 -3.69 15.64
CA ILE A 300 17.02 -3.42 16.83
C ILE A 300 17.69 -3.96 18.11
N ALA A 301 18.32 -5.13 18.06
CA ALA A 301 19.03 -5.70 19.21
C ALA A 301 20.43 -5.06 19.45
N GLU A 302 20.90 -4.20 18.54
CA GLU A 302 22.24 -3.60 18.61
C GLU A 302 22.38 -2.56 19.72
N SER A 303 21.33 -1.75 19.96
CA SER A 303 21.30 -0.69 20.99
C SER A 303 20.03 -0.75 21.85
N SER A 304 18.83 -0.85 21.24
CA SER A 304 17.52 -0.67 21.90
C SER A 304 17.16 -1.69 22.97
N VAL A 305 17.53 -2.95 22.76
CA VAL A 305 16.98 -4.08 23.52
C VAL A 305 18.11 -4.80 24.23
N THR A 306 17.99 -4.93 25.53
CA THR A 306 18.96 -5.60 26.38
C THR A 306 18.38 -6.92 26.86
N VAL A 307 18.66 -8.00 26.13
CA VAL A 307 18.32 -9.35 26.58
C VAL A 307 19.47 -9.84 27.47
N PRO A 308 19.21 -10.20 28.74
CA PRO A 308 20.27 -10.42 29.72
C PRO A 308 21.04 -11.75 29.55
N ASP A 309 20.45 -12.76 28.90
CA ASP A 309 20.94 -14.16 28.87
C ASP A 309 21.73 -14.53 27.59
N ILE A 310 22.12 -13.55 26.77
CA ILE A 310 22.86 -13.79 25.52
C ILE A 310 24.30 -14.24 25.83
N LYS A 311 24.69 -15.41 25.30
CA LYS A 311 26.05 -15.96 25.39
C LYS A 311 26.74 -16.07 24.03
N TYR A 312 25.98 -16.34 22.97
CA TYR A 312 26.49 -16.49 21.61
C TYR A 312 25.89 -15.43 20.70
N VAL A 313 26.73 -14.75 19.91
CA VAL A 313 26.31 -13.84 18.85
C VAL A 313 26.79 -14.40 17.52
N ILE A 314 25.87 -14.53 16.55
CA ILE A 314 26.20 -14.82 15.15
C ILE A 314 25.91 -13.56 14.35
N ASP A 315 26.94 -12.97 13.78
CA ASP A 315 26.86 -11.69 13.05
C ASP A 315 27.12 -11.92 11.56
N PHE A 316 26.10 -11.70 10.73
CA PHE A 316 26.25 -11.71 9.27
C PHE A 316 27.03 -10.48 8.76
N CYS A 317 27.34 -9.52 9.64
CA CYS A 317 28.04 -8.27 9.33
C CYS A 317 27.35 -7.43 8.25
N LEU A 318 26.05 -7.65 8.04
CA LEU A 318 25.21 -6.93 7.09
C LEU A 318 24.14 -6.11 7.81
N ILE A 319 23.69 -5.05 7.14
CA ILE A 319 22.64 -4.15 7.61
C ILE A 319 21.90 -3.55 6.42
N LYS A 320 20.58 -3.31 6.57
CA LYS A 320 19.82 -2.51 5.62
C LYS A 320 19.85 -1.04 6.04
N THR A 321 20.31 -0.18 5.15
CA THR A 321 20.51 1.25 5.41
C THR A 321 19.72 2.09 4.40
N LEU A 322 18.99 3.08 4.90
CA LEU A 322 18.31 4.09 4.07
C LEU A 322 19.35 5.03 3.47
N ILE A 323 19.34 5.16 2.15
CA ILE A 323 20.22 6.00 1.35
C ILE A 323 19.35 6.81 0.40
N CYS A 324 19.52 8.13 0.44
CA CYS A 324 18.91 9.06 -0.51
C CYS A 324 19.67 9.03 -1.85
N ASP A 325 18.93 8.96 -2.95
CA ASP A 325 19.46 9.21 -4.30
C ASP A 325 19.76 10.70 -4.45
N GLU A 326 20.97 11.06 -4.87
CA GLU A 326 21.37 12.48 -4.95
C GLU A 326 20.62 13.24 -6.06
N GLU A 327 20.20 12.55 -7.11
CA GLU A 327 19.38 13.09 -8.19
C GLU A 327 17.93 13.23 -7.72
N THR A 328 17.20 12.12 -7.54
CA THR A 328 15.74 12.24 -7.28
C THR A 328 15.38 12.64 -5.85
N ASN A 329 16.33 12.65 -4.92
CA ASN A 329 16.07 12.75 -3.49
C ASN A 329 15.18 11.60 -2.95
N TYR A 330 15.04 10.51 -3.72
CA TYR A 330 14.25 9.35 -3.31
C TYR A 330 15.06 8.46 -2.39
N GLN A 331 14.40 7.98 -1.35
CA GLN A 331 15.01 7.06 -0.41
C GLN A 331 14.98 5.63 -0.94
N SER A 332 16.10 4.93 -0.83
CA SER A 332 16.23 3.49 -1.13
C SER A 332 16.79 2.75 0.09
N LEU A 333 16.21 1.59 0.40
CA LEU A 333 16.73 0.73 1.46
C LEU A 333 17.74 -0.24 0.83
N ARG A 334 19.04 0.00 1.04
CA ARG A 334 20.12 -0.80 0.44
C ARG A 334 20.71 -1.75 1.47
N LEU A 335 21.04 -2.95 1.04
CA LEU A 335 21.85 -3.88 1.83
C LEU A 335 23.30 -3.37 1.79
N CYS A 336 23.93 -3.28 2.96
CA CYS A 336 25.28 -2.77 3.12
C CYS A 336 26.05 -3.60 4.16
N TRP A 337 27.37 -3.58 4.07
CA TRP A 337 28.23 -4.07 5.13
C TRP A 337 28.11 -3.16 6.36
N ALA A 338 27.85 -3.76 7.52
CA ALA A 338 27.78 -3.05 8.79
C ALA A 338 29.19 -2.60 9.20
N ALA A 339 29.33 -1.35 9.62
CA ALA A 339 30.63 -0.83 10.02
C ALA A 339 31.18 -1.54 11.26
N LYS A 340 32.51 -1.54 11.44
CA LYS A 340 33.16 -2.18 12.59
C LYS A 340 32.61 -1.68 13.91
N THR A 341 32.27 -0.39 14.02
CA THR A 341 31.59 0.16 15.20
C THR A 341 30.28 -0.55 15.53
N ASN A 342 29.44 -0.83 14.53
CA ASN A 342 28.15 -1.51 14.71
C ASN A 342 28.36 -2.98 15.10
N CYS A 343 29.20 -3.65 14.34
CA CYS A 343 29.65 -5.02 14.56
C CYS A 343 30.27 -5.24 15.95
N ASN A 344 30.98 -4.24 16.50
CA ASN A 344 31.52 -4.29 17.86
C ASN A 344 30.46 -4.08 18.95
N GLN A 345 29.40 -3.30 18.68
CA GLN A 345 28.24 -3.22 19.57
C GLN A 345 27.46 -4.54 19.61
N ARG A 346 27.29 -5.19 18.45
CA ARG A 346 26.69 -6.53 18.33
C ARG A 346 27.47 -7.55 19.17
N LYS A 347 28.80 -7.57 19.02
CA LYS A 347 29.70 -8.38 19.86
C LYS A 347 29.46 -8.15 21.34
N GLY A 348 29.41 -6.88 21.78
CA GLY A 348 29.20 -6.49 23.18
C GLY A 348 27.90 -7.02 23.82
N ARG A 349 26.97 -7.58 23.04
CA ARG A 349 25.76 -8.23 23.56
C ARG A 349 26.04 -9.57 24.25
N ALA A 350 27.13 -10.27 23.89
CA ALA A 350 27.50 -11.55 24.48
C ALA A 350 28.27 -11.44 25.82
N GLY A 351 28.91 -10.32 26.12
CA GLY A 351 29.82 -10.16 27.27
C GLY A 351 29.22 -9.48 28.50
N ARG A 352 27.90 -9.56 28.67
CA ARG A 352 27.17 -8.80 29.72
C ARG A 352 27.08 -9.53 31.05
N VAL A 353 26.81 -10.83 31.02
CA VAL A 353 26.57 -11.64 32.22
C VAL A 353 27.63 -12.71 32.45
N SER A 354 28.33 -13.14 31.40
CA SER A 354 29.35 -14.19 31.46
C SER A 354 30.32 -14.07 30.29
N LYS A 355 31.33 -14.96 30.23
CA LYS A 355 32.19 -15.10 29.05
C LYS A 355 31.35 -15.39 27.81
N GLY A 356 31.49 -14.56 26.79
CA GLY A 356 30.69 -14.62 25.56
C GLY A 356 31.50 -15.02 24.33
N TYR A 357 30.80 -15.34 23.24
CA TYR A 357 31.41 -15.72 21.96
C TYR A 357 30.71 -14.99 20.81
N CYS A 358 31.49 -14.46 19.86
CA CYS A 358 30.99 -13.75 18.69
C CYS A 358 31.55 -14.37 17.41
N TYR A 359 30.67 -14.83 16.54
CA TYR A 359 30.99 -15.47 15.27
C TYR A 359 30.62 -14.54 14.12
N ARG A 360 31.63 -14.05 13.40
CA ARG A 360 31.46 -13.15 12.26
C ARG A 360 31.49 -13.96 10.97
N LEU A 361 30.43 -13.89 10.19
CA LEU A 361 30.33 -14.62 8.92
C LEU A 361 31.03 -13.87 7.78
N VAL A 362 32.28 -13.45 8.02
CA VAL A 362 33.19 -12.84 7.06
C VAL A 362 34.60 -13.40 7.21
N HIS A 363 35.38 -13.37 6.13
CA HIS A 363 36.81 -13.69 6.21
C HIS A 363 37.57 -12.60 6.97
N LYS A 364 38.65 -13.00 7.66
CA LYS A 364 39.45 -12.11 8.50
C LYS A 364 40.18 -11.04 7.68
N ASP A 365 40.67 -11.41 6.50
CA ASP A 365 41.28 -10.46 5.55
C ASP A 365 40.24 -9.45 5.05
N PHE A 366 39.00 -9.92 4.80
CA PHE A 366 37.92 -9.06 4.36
C PHE A 366 37.50 -8.07 5.45
N TRP A 367 37.37 -8.55 6.68
CA TRP A 367 37.12 -7.70 7.85
C TRP A 367 38.18 -6.61 8.02
N THR A 368 39.46 -6.97 7.86
CA THR A 368 40.57 -6.05 8.12
C THR A 368 40.66 -4.96 7.06
N ASN A 369 40.57 -5.34 5.78
CA ASN A 369 40.89 -4.46 4.65
C ASN A 369 39.69 -3.73 4.05
N PHE A 370 38.47 -4.28 4.21
CA PHE A 370 37.31 -3.83 3.42
C PHE A 370 36.10 -3.35 4.23
N ILE A 371 35.88 -3.87 5.45
CA ILE A 371 34.76 -3.41 6.30
C ILE A 371 35.06 -1.98 6.80
N PRO A 372 34.15 -1.00 6.59
CA PRO A 372 34.39 0.37 7.01
C PRO A 372 34.45 0.49 8.53
N GLU A 373 35.33 1.34 9.05
CA GLU A 373 35.44 1.59 10.49
C GLU A 373 34.16 2.22 11.06
N LYS A 374 33.54 3.15 10.33
CA LYS A 374 32.38 3.93 10.77
C LYS A 374 31.24 3.87 9.75
N SER A 375 30.02 3.99 10.27
CA SER A 375 28.85 4.28 9.46
C SER A 375 28.89 5.72 8.95
N VAL A 376 28.44 5.93 7.71
CA VAL A 376 28.25 7.26 7.14
C VAL A 376 27.18 8.00 7.96
N PRO A 377 27.40 9.27 8.40
CA PRO A 377 26.41 10.04 9.17
C PRO A 377 25.05 10.17 8.47
N GLY A 378 23.97 10.23 9.26
CA GLY A 378 22.60 10.32 8.77
C GLY A 378 22.34 11.59 7.97
N ILE A 379 22.91 12.72 8.38
CA ILE A 379 22.75 14.02 7.68
C ILE A 379 23.29 14.00 6.24
N LEU A 380 24.19 13.07 5.89
CA LEU A 380 24.72 12.91 4.54
C LEU A 380 23.89 11.95 3.67
N ARG A 381 22.94 11.22 4.25
CA ARG A 381 22.19 10.14 3.59
C ARG A 381 20.67 10.32 3.62
N SER A 382 20.19 11.38 4.28
CA SER A 382 18.77 11.71 4.42
C SER A 382 18.41 12.96 3.61
N PRO A 383 17.13 13.11 3.19
CA PRO A 383 16.60 14.37 2.68
C PRO A 383 16.73 15.50 3.70
N LEU A 384 17.18 16.67 3.27
CA LEU A 384 17.50 17.79 4.18
C LEU A 384 16.33 18.75 4.44
N GLY A 385 15.13 18.50 3.87
CA GLY A 385 14.02 19.45 3.91
C GLY A 385 13.65 19.94 5.32
N LYS A 386 13.47 19.01 6.27
CA LYS A 386 13.19 19.35 7.68
C LYS A 386 14.35 20.08 8.36
N VAL A 387 15.58 19.74 8.01
CA VAL A 387 16.80 20.40 8.53
C VAL A 387 16.82 21.85 8.09
N VAL A 388 16.64 22.11 6.80
CA VAL A 388 16.63 23.47 6.22
C VAL A 388 15.51 24.30 6.85
N LEU A 389 14.29 23.78 6.96
CA LEU A 389 13.19 24.54 7.55
C LEU A 389 13.40 24.86 9.05
N LYS A 390 13.97 23.92 9.83
CA LYS A 390 14.36 24.18 11.24
C LYS A 390 15.45 25.25 11.34
N ILE A 391 16.41 25.26 10.42
CA ILE A 391 17.45 26.31 10.35
C ILE A 391 16.81 27.68 10.04
N LYS A 392 15.88 27.74 9.08
CA LYS A 392 15.14 28.98 8.81
C LYS A 392 14.31 29.44 10.00
N GLN A 393 13.72 28.53 10.79
CA GLN A 393 13.00 28.89 12.02
C GLN A 393 13.94 29.45 13.10
N LEU A 394 15.18 28.95 13.19
CA LEU A 394 16.18 29.46 14.12
C LEU A 394 16.64 30.88 13.80
N ASP A 395 16.56 31.29 12.53
CA ASP A 395 16.93 32.62 12.05
C ASP A 395 18.38 32.99 12.39
N MET A 396 19.31 32.10 12.04
CA MET A 396 20.75 32.23 12.35
C MET A 396 21.62 32.36 11.10
N GLY A 397 21.04 32.90 10.02
CA GLY A 397 21.69 33.08 8.72
C GLY A 397 21.30 32.01 7.68
N GLU A 398 21.94 32.09 6.52
CA GLU A 398 21.65 31.24 5.37
C GLU A 398 21.89 29.75 5.67
N PRO A 399 20.99 28.83 5.21
CA PRO A 399 21.15 27.40 5.42
C PRO A 399 22.50 26.85 4.94
N LYS A 400 22.97 27.31 3.77
CA LYS A 400 24.24 26.91 3.16
C LYS A 400 25.43 27.24 4.06
N THR A 401 25.45 28.44 4.63
CA THR A 401 26.54 28.91 5.50
C THR A 401 26.55 28.17 6.84
N LEU A 402 25.36 27.91 7.41
CA LEU A 402 25.28 27.20 8.69
C LEU A 402 25.63 25.71 8.54
N LEU A 403 25.12 25.04 7.51
CA LEU A 403 25.37 23.60 7.29
C LEU A 403 26.83 23.29 6.95
N LYS A 404 27.57 24.24 6.34
CA LYS A 404 29.03 24.13 6.18
C LYS A 404 29.78 23.97 7.50
N THR A 405 29.21 24.47 8.60
CA THR A 405 29.83 24.39 9.94
C THR A 405 29.42 23.13 10.73
N ALA A 406 28.60 22.25 10.15
CA ALA A 406 28.20 20.99 10.75
C ALA A 406 29.39 20.04 10.96
N LEU A 407 29.22 19.05 11.85
CA LEU A 407 30.26 18.05 12.14
C LEU A 407 30.67 17.26 10.89
N SER A 408 29.70 16.97 10.02
CA SER A 408 29.93 16.44 8.67
C SER A 408 29.02 17.19 7.70
N PRO A 409 29.55 18.17 6.96
CA PRO A 409 28.73 19.05 6.12
C PRO A 409 28.18 18.30 4.90
N PRO A 410 26.88 18.46 4.57
CA PRO A 410 26.31 17.91 3.35
C PRO A 410 26.85 18.61 2.10
N SER A 411 26.70 17.97 0.94
CA SER A 411 27.13 18.56 -0.34
C SER A 411 26.30 19.79 -0.68
N LEU A 412 26.93 20.77 -1.34
CA LEU A 412 26.27 22.03 -1.70
C LEU A 412 25.09 21.78 -2.65
N ASN A 413 25.27 20.92 -3.65
CA ASN A 413 24.22 20.55 -4.60
C ASN A 413 22.98 19.98 -3.88
N ASN A 414 23.15 19.12 -2.87
CA ASN A 414 22.03 18.57 -2.09
C ASN A 414 21.28 19.67 -1.32
N ILE A 415 21.99 20.62 -0.71
CA ILE A 415 21.37 21.77 -0.03
C ILE A 415 20.56 22.60 -1.04
N GLU A 416 21.13 22.92 -2.20
CA GLU A 416 20.51 23.77 -3.23
C GLU A 416 19.26 23.11 -3.82
N ARG A 417 19.34 21.83 -4.20
CA ARG A 417 18.18 21.04 -4.65
C ARG A 417 17.10 20.94 -3.57
N THR A 418 17.49 20.79 -2.30
CA THR A 418 16.53 20.79 -1.19
C THR A 418 15.80 22.12 -1.06
N ILE A 419 16.48 23.25 -1.28
CA ILE A 419 15.87 24.59 -1.23
C ILE A 419 14.88 24.76 -2.39
N LEU A 420 15.26 24.35 -3.61
CA LEU A 420 14.35 24.36 -4.76
C LEU A 420 13.11 23.48 -4.53
N TYR A 421 13.29 22.27 -3.99
CA TYR A 421 12.20 21.39 -3.59
C TYR A 421 11.27 22.03 -2.54
N LEU A 422 11.82 22.73 -1.53
CA LEU A 422 11.03 23.44 -0.53
C LEU A 422 10.27 24.65 -1.12
N LYS A 423 10.78 25.28 -2.17
CA LYS A 423 10.08 26.32 -2.93
C LYS A 423 8.93 25.72 -3.75
N GLU A 424 9.18 24.62 -4.45
CA GLU A 424 8.14 23.89 -5.20
C GLU A 424 7.01 23.38 -4.28
N LEU A 425 7.36 22.90 -3.08
CA LEU A 425 6.37 22.51 -2.09
C LEU A 425 5.51 23.69 -1.60
N GLY A 426 6.01 24.93 -1.72
CA GLY A 426 5.42 26.16 -1.20
C GLY A 426 5.83 26.49 0.24
N ALA A 427 6.86 25.84 0.79
CA ALA A 427 7.36 26.06 2.15
C ALA A 427 8.32 27.25 2.26
N LEU A 428 9.01 27.59 1.16
CA LEU A 428 9.88 28.75 1.03
C LEU A 428 9.43 29.63 -0.14
N THR A 429 9.61 30.94 -0.01
CA THR A 429 9.43 31.89 -1.12
C THR A 429 10.58 31.77 -2.13
N THR A 430 10.33 32.17 -3.38
CA THR A 430 11.38 32.31 -4.42
C THR A 430 12.30 33.51 -4.17
N CYS A 431 11.81 34.53 -3.47
CA CYS A 431 12.55 35.75 -3.16
C CYS A 431 12.98 35.85 -1.67
N VAL A 432 14.07 36.56 -1.41
CA VAL A 432 14.51 37.01 -0.08
C VAL A 432 14.63 38.53 -0.13
N GLN A 433 14.00 39.25 0.82
CA GLN A 433 14.00 40.72 0.82
C GLN A 433 13.57 41.36 -0.52
N ARG A 434 12.65 40.68 -1.24
CA ARG A 434 12.15 41.02 -2.59
C ARG A 434 13.10 40.79 -3.76
N GLU A 435 14.30 40.28 -3.53
CA GLU A 435 15.21 39.85 -4.59
C GLU A 435 15.13 38.34 -4.80
N GLU A 436 15.16 37.90 -6.06
CA GLU A 436 15.18 36.48 -6.40
C GLU A 436 16.51 35.86 -5.96
N ASN A 437 16.45 34.77 -5.19
CA ASN A 437 17.66 34.08 -4.75
C ASN A 437 17.45 32.57 -4.91
N PRO A 438 18.11 31.87 -5.86
CA PRO A 438 17.91 30.44 -6.05
C PRO A 438 18.37 29.62 -4.83
N TYR A 439 19.33 30.13 -4.06
CA TYR A 439 20.02 29.44 -2.97
C TYR A 439 19.45 29.72 -1.56
N ASP A 440 18.41 30.54 -1.43
CA ASP A 440 17.69 30.78 -0.17
C ASP A 440 16.21 31.16 -0.41
N GLY A 441 15.41 31.29 0.64
CA GLY A 441 14.01 31.75 0.59
C GLY A 441 13.48 32.08 1.99
N GLU A 442 12.43 32.89 2.09
CA GLU A 442 11.75 33.21 3.35
C GLU A 442 10.70 32.14 3.71
N LEU A 443 10.47 31.92 5.01
CA LEU A 443 9.47 30.98 5.49
C LEU A 443 8.04 31.48 5.20
N THR A 444 7.33 30.77 4.33
CA THR A 444 5.90 31.01 4.04
C THR A 444 5.03 30.62 5.24
N PHE A 445 3.74 30.99 5.22
CA PHE A 445 2.78 30.53 6.22
C PHE A 445 2.73 28.99 6.29
N LEU A 446 2.66 28.33 5.13
CA LEU A 446 2.76 26.87 5.01
C LEU A 446 4.07 26.37 5.65
N GLY A 447 5.23 26.94 5.29
CA GLY A 447 6.52 26.57 5.86
C GLY A 447 6.57 26.66 7.39
N ARG A 448 5.96 27.69 7.99
CA ARG A 448 5.87 27.84 9.45
C ARG A 448 5.05 26.72 10.10
N ILE A 449 3.96 26.29 9.47
CA ILE A 449 3.17 25.14 9.91
C ILE A 449 3.99 23.85 9.81
N LEU A 450 4.60 23.59 8.64
CA LEU A 450 5.35 22.37 8.38
C LEU A 450 6.48 22.11 9.38
N VAL A 451 7.14 23.18 9.87
CA VAL A 451 8.19 23.06 10.89
C VAL A 451 7.66 22.61 12.25
N GLN A 452 6.44 23.00 12.60
CA GLN A 452 5.85 22.71 13.92
C GLN A 452 5.17 21.34 14.00
N LEU A 453 4.75 20.80 12.86
CA LEU A 453 4.08 19.51 12.80
C LEU A 453 5.08 18.34 12.82
N PRO A 454 4.84 17.28 13.62
CA PRO A 454 5.72 16.11 13.72
C PRO A 454 5.52 15.09 12.57
N VAL A 455 5.20 15.54 11.36
CA VAL A 455 4.88 14.71 10.18
C VAL A 455 5.83 14.99 9.02
N ASP A 456 5.76 14.21 7.93
CA ASP A 456 6.47 14.54 6.69
C ASP A 456 5.95 15.85 6.06
N LEU A 457 6.78 16.51 5.25
CA LEU A 457 6.45 17.81 4.66
C LEU A 457 5.20 17.76 3.78
N HIS A 458 5.01 16.71 2.96
CA HIS A 458 3.80 16.56 2.16
C HIS A 458 2.56 16.26 3.02
N LEU A 459 2.72 15.51 4.11
CA LEU A 459 1.62 15.25 5.04
C LEU A 459 1.20 16.51 5.80
N GLY A 460 2.14 17.41 6.09
CA GLY A 460 1.81 18.73 6.63
C GLY A 460 1.06 19.59 5.60
N LYS A 461 1.44 19.53 4.32
CA LYS A 461 0.70 20.18 3.22
C LYS A 461 -0.70 19.60 3.06
N LEU A 462 -0.85 18.28 3.19
CA LEU A 462 -2.14 17.58 3.19
C LEU A 462 -3.09 18.11 4.27
N ILE A 463 -2.61 18.29 5.50
CA ILE A 463 -3.40 18.84 6.59
C ILE A 463 -3.88 20.26 6.25
N VAL A 464 -2.99 21.10 5.72
CA VAL A 464 -3.32 22.49 5.36
C VAL A 464 -4.35 22.53 4.23
N LEU A 465 -4.15 21.77 3.14
CA LEU A 465 -5.13 21.67 2.06
C LEU A 465 -6.44 21.04 2.52
N GLY A 466 -6.39 20.07 3.43
CA GLY A 466 -7.57 19.51 4.08
C GLY A 466 -8.40 20.56 4.78
N HIS A 467 -7.77 21.54 5.43
CA HIS A 467 -8.47 22.69 5.97
C HIS A 467 -9.04 23.60 4.87
N VAL A 468 -8.27 23.93 3.82
CA VAL A 468 -8.74 24.79 2.71
C VAL A 468 -10.01 24.23 2.04
N PHE A 469 -10.07 22.91 1.83
CA PHE A 469 -11.17 22.24 1.13
C PHE A 469 -12.23 21.62 2.06
N GLY A 470 -12.20 21.88 3.37
CA GLY A 470 -13.21 21.40 4.30
C GLY A 470 -13.20 19.87 4.55
N CYS A 471 -12.04 19.22 4.49
CA CYS A 471 -11.80 17.80 4.80
C CYS A 471 -10.63 17.59 5.79
N LEU A 472 -10.53 18.48 6.80
CA LEU A 472 -9.42 18.50 7.77
C LEU A 472 -9.37 17.22 8.60
N GLU A 473 -10.51 16.67 9.03
CA GLU A 473 -10.57 15.45 9.84
C GLU A 473 -9.91 14.28 9.10
N GLU A 474 -10.32 14.03 7.86
CA GLU A 474 -9.79 12.97 7.02
C GLU A 474 -8.28 13.13 6.78
N CYS A 475 -7.84 14.37 6.51
CA CYS A 475 -6.43 14.67 6.27
C CYS A 475 -5.56 14.48 7.53
N LEU A 476 -6.09 14.80 8.72
CA LEU A 476 -5.42 14.52 10.00
C LEU A 476 -5.28 13.01 10.23
N ILE A 477 -6.31 12.22 9.92
CA ILE A 477 -6.27 10.75 10.02
C ILE A 477 -5.19 10.19 9.09
N ILE A 478 -5.18 10.61 7.82
CA ILE A 478 -4.18 10.17 6.83
C ILE A 478 -2.78 10.55 7.29
N ALA A 479 -2.56 11.80 7.70
CA ALA A 479 -1.26 12.27 8.15
C ALA A 479 -0.75 11.52 9.39
N ALA A 480 -1.63 11.21 10.34
CA ALA A 480 -1.29 10.43 11.52
C ALA A 480 -0.91 8.98 11.17
N ALA A 481 -1.71 8.32 10.33
CA ALA A 481 -1.50 6.94 9.92
C ALA A 481 -0.20 6.76 9.11
N LEU A 482 0.03 7.62 8.13
CA LEU A 482 1.21 7.53 7.27
C LEU A 482 2.52 7.89 8.01
N SER A 483 2.45 8.67 9.10
CA SER A 483 3.62 9.04 9.91
C SER A 483 4.11 7.91 10.85
N LEU A 484 3.21 7.10 11.42
CA LEU A 484 3.54 6.06 12.41
C LEU A 484 3.70 4.64 11.81
N ARG A 485 3.51 4.53 10.48
CA ARG A 485 3.31 3.32 9.67
C ARG A 485 1.85 2.82 9.69
N ASN A 486 1.42 2.31 8.54
CA ASN A 486 0.08 1.81 8.29
C ASN A 486 -0.36 0.76 9.34
N PHE A 487 -1.60 0.87 9.84
CA PHE A 487 -2.16 -0.02 10.86
C PHE A 487 -2.84 -1.27 10.28
N PHE A 488 -2.94 -1.40 8.96
CA PHE A 488 -3.36 -2.65 8.33
C PHE A 488 -2.36 -3.77 8.62
N ALA A 489 -2.87 -4.87 9.15
CA ALA A 489 -2.10 -6.05 9.47
C ALA A 489 -1.88 -6.90 8.23
N VAL A 490 -0.64 -7.39 8.05
CA VAL A 490 -0.32 -8.43 7.08
C VAL A 490 0.16 -9.65 7.86
N PRO A 491 -0.73 -10.56 8.28
CA PRO A 491 -0.33 -11.73 9.03
C PRO A 491 0.64 -12.59 8.21
N PHE A 492 1.62 -13.19 8.89
CA PHE A 492 2.62 -14.04 8.26
C PHE A 492 1.93 -15.20 7.54
N LYS A 493 2.18 -15.35 6.23
CA LYS A 493 1.56 -16.34 5.30
C LYS A 493 0.10 -16.08 4.88
N GLN A 494 -0.57 -15.01 5.32
CA GLN A 494 -1.94 -14.66 4.92
C GLN A 494 -2.01 -13.30 4.17
N CYS A 495 -1.08 -13.09 3.25
CA CYS A 495 -0.95 -11.80 2.55
C CYS A 495 -2.14 -11.47 1.63
N VAL A 496 -2.86 -12.48 1.13
CA VAL A 496 -4.06 -12.28 0.30
C VAL A 496 -5.23 -11.78 1.15
N ASP A 497 -5.41 -12.33 2.36
CA ASP A 497 -6.48 -11.91 3.28
C ASP A 497 -6.26 -10.48 3.77
N GLY A 498 -5.02 -10.12 4.11
CA GLY A 498 -4.68 -8.73 4.47
C GLY A 498 -4.97 -7.73 3.34
N TYR A 499 -4.70 -8.12 2.09
CA TYR A 499 -5.04 -7.30 0.92
C TYR A 499 -6.54 -7.18 0.71
N ARG A 500 -7.30 -8.27 0.86
CA ARG A 500 -8.77 -8.27 0.75
C ARG A 500 -9.40 -7.35 1.79
N ASN A 501 -8.95 -7.40 3.04
CA ASN A 501 -9.48 -6.56 4.11
C ASN A 501 -9.22 -5.07 3.82
N LYS A 502 -8.01 -4.71 3.38
CA LYS A 502 -7.68 -3.33 2.97
C LYS A 502 -8.54 -2.87 1.79
N LEU A 503 -8.74 -3.73 0.79
CA LEU A 503 -9.61 -3.45 -0.36
C LEU A 503 -11.08 -3.24 0.07
N GLY A 504 -11.56 -4.00 1.05
CA GLY A 504 -12.90 -3.82 1.63
C GLY A 504 -13.10 -2.42 2.20
N PHE A 505 -12.13 -1.89 2.94
CA PHE A 505 -12.18 -0.51 3.44
C PHE A 505 -11.99 0.55 2.36
N ALA A 506 -11.26 0.25 1.29
CA ALA A 506 -11.14 1.15 0.14
C ALA A 506 -12.48 1.30 -0.59
N GLY A 507 -13.31 0.25 -0.61
CA GLY A 507 -14.51 0.19 -1.45
C GLY A 507 -14.17 0.55 -2.89
N ASN A 508 -14.98 1.40 -3.51
CA ASN A 508 -14.78 1.84 -4.89
C ASN A 508 -13.83 3.06 -5.03
N SER A 509 -13.20 3.52 -3.94
CA SER A 509 -12.28 4.67 -3.95
C SER A 509 -11.00 4.45 -4.72
N LYS A 510 -10.54 3.20 -4.82
CA LYS A 510 -9.22 2.85 -5.36
C LYS A 510 -8.11 3.75 -4.75
N SER A 511 -8.26 4.14 -3.47
CA SER A 511 -7.28 4.92 -2.71
C SER A 511 -6.89 4.26 -1.39
N ASP A 512 -5.58 4.06 -1.19
CA ASP A 512 -5.04 3.59 0.09
C ASP A 512 -5.32 4.58 1.23
N CYS A 513 -5.24 5.89 0.95
CA CYS A 513 -5.52 6.95 1.91
C CYS A 513 -6.98 6.93 2.37
N ILE A 514 -7.93 6.74 1.45
CA ILE A 514 -9.34 6.64 1.80
C ILE A 514 -9.64 5.35 2.57
N ALA A 515 -8.99 4.23 2.22
CA ALA A 515 -9.10 3.00 3.00
C ALA A 515 -8.67 3.18 4.46
N ILE A 516 -7.61 3.95 4.70
CA ILE A 516 -7.15 4.33 6.05
C ILE A 516 -8.22 5.15 6.78
N VAL A 517 -8.81 6.16 6.13
CA VAL A 517 -9.87 6.99 6.72
C VAL A 517 -11.07 6.14 7.10
N ASN A 518 -11.55 5.30 6.18
CA ASN A 518 -12.73 4.46 6.39
C ASN A 518 -12.51 3.46 7.54
N ALA A 519 -11.34 2.82 7.60
CA ALA A 519 -11.00 1.90 8.67
C ALA A 519 -10.92 2.61 10.04
N PHE A 520 -10.33 3.80 10.09
CA PHE A 520 -10.23 4.58 11.32
C PHE A 520 -11.60 5.06 11.81
N LYS A 521 -12.42 5.63 10.91
CA LYS A 521 -13.78 6.08 11.24
C LYS A 521 -14.65 4.90 11.69
N ALA A 522 -14.57 3.74 11.03
CA ALA A 522 -15.29 2.53 11.45
C ALA A 522 -14.93 2.10 12.89
N TRP A 523 -13.64 2.04 13.21
CA TRP A 523 -13.18 1.75 14.58
C TRP A 523 -13.69 2.77 15.61
N GLN A 524 -13.62 4.06 15.27
CA GLN A 524 -14.07 5.15 16.13
C GLN A 524 -15.59 5.10 16.37
N THR A 525 -16.38 4.83 15.33
CA THR A 525 -17.84 4.67 15.44
C THR A 525 -18.21 3.47 16.31
N CYS A 526 -17.58 2.31 16.15
CA CYS A 526 -17.80 1.15 17.01
C CYS A 526 -17.45 1.45 18.49
N LYS A 527 -16.39 2.22 18.74
CA LYS A 527 -16.07 2.70 20.10
C LYS A 527 -17.13 3.64 20.66
N GLN A 528 -17.62 4.59 19.88
CA GLN A 528 -18.67 5.53 20.30
C GLN A 528 -19.99 4.82 20.60
N ARG A 529 -20.34 3.77 19.84
CA ARG A 529 -21.51 2.91 20.10
C ARG A 529 -21.34 2.02 21.33
N GLY A 530 -20.12 1.88 21.85
CA GLY A 530 -19.82 1.04 23.00
C GLY A 530 -19.65 -0.45 22.67
N GLU A 531 -19.48 -0.80 21.40
CA GLU A 531 -19.27 -2.18 20.92
C GLU A 531 -17.85 -2.70 21.21
N LEU A 532 -16.88 -1.78 21.41
CA LEU A 532 -15.46 -2.10 21.64
C LEU A 532 -14.99 -1.58 23.01
N ARG A 533 -15.76 -1.87 24.07
CA ARG A 533 -15.43 -1.44 25.45
C ARG A 533 -14.39 -2.35 26.07
N HIS A 534 -14.51 -3.65 25.86
CA HIS A 534 -13.58 -4.61 26.43
C HIS A 534 -12.36 -4.81 25.50
N PRO A 535 -11.13 -4.90 26.03
CA PRO A 535 -9.94 -5.13 25.23
C PRO A 535 -10.01 -6.38 24.35
N LYS A 536 -10.78 -7.39 24.76
CA LYS A 536 -11.00 -8.63 24.00
C LYS A 536 -11.85 -8.39 22.75
N GLU A 537 -12.96 -7.67 22.86
CA GLU A 537 -13.83 -7.30 21.74
C GLU A 537 -13.07 -6.44 20.72
N GLU A 538 -12.29 -5.48 21.20
CA GLU A 538 -11.44 -4.65 20.34
C GLU A 538 -10.38 -5.49 19.62
N LEU A 539 -9.78 -6.49 20.28
CA LEU A 539 -8.82 -7.40 19.67
C LEU A 539 -9.47 -8.30 18.61
N GLU A 540 -10.64 -8.87 18.89
CA GLU A 540 -11.41 -9.69 17.95
C GLU A 540 -11.82 -8.87 16.72
N TRP A 541 -12.29 -7.64 16.92
CA TRP A 541 -12.59 -6.71 15.83
C TRP A 541 -11.35 -6.44 14.95
N GLY A 542 -10.18 -6.24 15.58
CA GLY A 542 -8.92 -6.05 14.86
C GLY A 542 -8.51 -7.28 14.04
N GLN A 543 -8.71 -8.50 14.58
CA GLN A 543 -8.42 -9.74 13.86
C GLN A 543 -9.33 -9.92 12.64
N LEU A 544 -10.63 -9.72 12.81
CA LEU A 544 -11.61 -9.85 11.72
C LEU A 544 -11.37 -8.86 10.58
N ASN A 545 -10.98 -7.63 10.91
CA ASN A 545 -10.78 -6.56 9.94
C ASN A 545 -9.33 -6.42 9.44
N GLY A 546 -8.40 -7.27 9.90
CA GLY A 546 -6.98 -7.18 9.55
C GLY A 546 -6.34 -5.85 10.00
N ILE A 547 -6.59 -5.42 11.25
CA ILE A 547 -6.10 -4.16 11.82
C ILE A 547 -5.30 -4.44 13.11
N HIS A 548 -4.13 -3.82 13.22
CA HIS A 548 -3.34 -3.83 14.44
C HIS A 548 -3.88 -2.82 15.47
N ILE A 549 -4.58 -3.30 16.50
CA ILE A 549 -5.24 -2.46 17.51
C ILE A 549 -4.29 -1.51 18.25
N LYS A 550 -3.06 -1.93 18.55
CA LYS A 550 -2.08 -1.02 19.14
C LYS A 550 -1.74 0.14 18.19
N LYS A 551 -1.62 -0.14 16.89
CA LYS A 551 -1.25 0.85 15.89
C LYS A 551 -2.37 1.86 15.63
N ILE A 552 -3.62 1.40 15.52
CA ILE A 552 -4.74 2.33 15.35
C ILE A 552 -4.93 3.24 16.59
N ARG A 553 -4.62 2.75 17.80
CA ARG A 553 -4.58 3.59 19.02
C ARG A 553 -3.44 4.61 18.98
N GLU A 554 -2.22 4.23 18.59
CA GLU A 554 -1.11 5.17 18.39
C GLU A 554 -1.45 6.25 17.34
N VAL A 555 -2.15 5.85 16.26
CA VAL A 555 -2.65 6.78 15.24
C VAL A 555 -3.72 7.71 15.80
N ALA A 556 -4.64 7.22 16.64
CA ALA A 556 -5.61 8.07 17.32
C ALA A 556 -4.92 9.07 18.24
N GLU A 557 -3.90 8.67 19.01
CA GLU A 557 -3.13 9.59 19.85
C GLU A 557 -2.45 10.69 19.02
N LEU A 558 -1.83 10.34 17.89
CA LEU A 558 -1.23 11.33 16.99
C LEU A 558 -2.27 12.21 16.31
N PHE A 559 -3.43 11.67 15.92
CA PHE A 559 -4.54 12.45 15.39
C PHE A 559 -4.94 13.57 16.36
N HIS A 560 -5.15 13.27 17.64
CA HIS A 560 -5.50 14.28 18.64
C HIS A 560 -4.36 15.27 18.92
N ASP A 561 -3.09 14.82 18.91
CA ASP A 561 -1.93 15.73 19.04
C ASP A 561 -1.83 16.68 17.85
N LEU A 562 -2.05 16.19 16.62
CA LEU A 562 -2.08 17.01 15.41
C LEU A 562 -3.25 17.99 15.44
N GLU A 563 -4.45 17.53 15.77
CA GLU A 563 -5.65 18.35 15.93
C GLU A 563 -5.38 19.51 16.92
N LYS A 564 -4.77 19.21 18.07
CA LYS A 564 -4.40 20.22 19.05
C LYS A 564 -3.37 21.23 18.52
N ARG A 565 -2.41 20.79 17.71
CA ARG A 565 -1.37 21.67 17.13
C ARG A 565 -1.95 22.58 16.06
N VAL A 566 -2.81 22.07 15.19
CA VAL A 566 -3.38 22.85 14.08
C VAL A 566 -4.33 23.95 14.57
N ARG A 567 -4.96 23.77 15.75
CA ARG A 567 -5.73 24.82 16.42
C ARG A 567 -4.92 26.08 16.72
N ALA A 568 -3.60 25.97 16.92
CA ALA A 568 -2.73 27.15 17.10
C ALA A 568 -2.64 28.04 15.84
N PHE A 569 -3.10 27.52 14.70
CA PHE A 569 -3.17 28.19 13.40
C PHE A 569 -4.61 28.41 12.94
N ASN A 570 -5.58 28.43 13.86
CA ASN A 570 -7.01 28.63 13.59
C ASN A 570 -7.66 27.56 12.70
N MET A 571 -7.08 26.36 12.63
CA MET A 571 -7.67 25.24 11.91
C MET A 571 -8.51 24.39 12.88
N TYR A 572 -9.79 24.21 12.56
CA TYR A 572 -10.75 23.47 13.39
C TYR A 572 -11.42 22.36 12.58
N VAL A 573 -11.69 21.23 13.26
CA VAL A 573 -12.50 20.15 12.70
C VAL A 573 -13.97 20.52 12.89
N ASN A 574 -14.67 20.75 11.78
CA ASN A 574 -16.09 21.11 11.80
C ASN A 574 -16.96 19.85 11.84
N ALA A 575 -18.05 19.88 12.61
CA ALA A 575 -19.05 18.81 12.59
C ALA A 575 -19.81 18.87 11.26
N GLN A 576 -19.80 17.78 10.50
CA GLN A 576 -20.57 17.70 9.25
C GLN A 576 -22.07 17.55 9.58
N PRO A 577 -22.98 18.27 8.88
CA PRO A 577 -24.42 18.05 9.00
C PRO A 577 -24.82 16.63 8.57
N SER A 578 -26.08 16.21 8.83
CA SER A 578 -26.60 14.94 8.31
C SER A 578 -26.85 15.07 6.81
N MET A 579 -26.17 14.28 5.97
CA MET A 579 -26.12 14.53 4.52
C MET A 579 -26.67 13.40 3.65
N ASP A 580 -27.21 13.79 2.50
CA ASP A 580 -27.63 12.92 1.39
C ASP A 580 -26.50 12.07 0.80
N GLN A 581 -26.86 11.02 0.04
CA GLN A 581 -25.92 10.08 -0.55
C GLN A 581 -24.91 10.74 -1.52
N GLU A 582 -25.32 11.76 -2.29
CA GLU A 582 -24.44 12.49 -3.22
C GLU A 582 -23.33 13.26 -2.50
N HIS A 583 -23.58 13.75 -1.28
CA HIS A 583 -22.56 14.48 -0.51
C HIS A 583 -21.36 13.59 -0.19
N THR A 584 -21.58 12.31 0.09
CA THR A 584 -20.50 11.36 0.39
C THR A 584 -19.56 11.20 -0.80
N TYR A 585 -20.10 11.14 -2.03
CA TYR A 585 -19.29 11.02 -3.24
C TYR A 585 -18.54 12.31 -3.57
N LYS A 586 -19.19 13.47 -3.42
CA LYS A 586 -18.53 14.79 -3.57
C LYS A 586 -17.39 14.95 -2.58
N GLN A 587 -17.62 14.65 -1.30
CA GLN A 587 -16.58 14.72 -0.26
C GLN A 587 -15.41 13.79 -0.56
N ARG A 588 -15.69 12.58 -1.05
CA ARG A 588 -14.67 11.64 -1.50
C ARG A 588 -13.84 12.22 -2.66
N PHE A 589 -14.48 12.80 -3.67
CA PHE A 589 -13.79 13.41 -4.80
C PHE A 589 -12.90 14.59 -4.36
N ILE A 590 -13.43 15.48 -3.52
CA ILE A 590 -12.68 16.60 -2.92
C ILE A 590 -11.44 16.07 -2.17
N LEU A 591 -11.61 15.01 -1.37
CA LEU A 591 -10.47 14.40 -0.67
C LEU A 591 -9.42 13.84 -1.64
N GLN A 592 -9.82 13.25 -2.77
CA GLN A 592 -8.90 12.82 -3.82
C GLN A 592 -8.15 14.02 -4.45
N VAL A 593 -8.84 15.14 -4.69
CA VAL A 593 -8.23 16.40 -5.19
C VAL A 593 -7.20 16.93 -4.17
N VAL A 594 -7.52 16.91 -2.89
CA VAL A 594 -6.61 17.32 -1.81
C VAL A 594 -5.38 16.40 -1.73
N ILE A 595 -5.57 15.09 -1.87
CA ILE A 595 -4.46 14.12 -1.97
C ILE A 595 -3.57 14.46 -3.17
N ALA A 596 -4.15 14.74 -4.34
CA ALA A 596 -3.38 15.15 -5.52
C ALA A 596 -2.55 16.41 -5.24
N GLY A 597 -3.16 17.47 -4.70
CA GLY A 597 -2.45 18.72 -4.42
C GLY A 597 -1.40 18.63 -3.33
N ALA A 598 -1.60 17.78 -2.33
CA ALA A 598 -0.63 17.57 -1.25
C ALA A 598 0.64 16.85 -1.73
N PHE A 599 0.49 15.94 -2.69
CA PHE A 599 1.57 15.09 -3.18
C PHE A 599 2.06 15.48 -4.58
N TYR A 600 1.62 16.60 -5.16
CA TYR A 600 2.25 17.18 -6.34
C TYR A 600 3.77 17.34 -6.12
N PRO A 601 4.64 16.95 -7.07
CA PRO A 601 4.37 16.45 -8.43
C PRO A 601 4.44 14.91 -8.56
N ASN A 602 4.11 14.13 -7.52
CA ASN A 602 4.18 12.65 -7.53
C ASN A 602 3.04 12.01 -8.35
N TYR A 603 2.91 12.42 -9.62
CA TYR A 603 1.86 12.06 -10.56
C TYR A 603 2.38 11.05 -11.58
N PHE A 604 1.54 10.06 -11.86
CA PHE A 604 1.83 8.97 -12.80
C PHE A 604 0.62 8.72 -13.68
N THR A 605 0.84 8.44 -14.96
CA THR A 605 -0.23 8.20 -15.94
C THR A 605 -0.31 6.74 -16.33
N SER A 606 -1.53 6.26 -16.57
CA SER A 606 -1.77 4.93 -17.09
C SER A 606 -1.33 4.80 -18.55
N GLY A 607 -0.77 3.63 -18.89
CA GLY A 607 -0.41 3.27 -20.26
C GLY A 607 -1.59 2.74 -21.06
N GLN A 608 -1.72 3.15 -22.31
CA GLN A 608 -2.78 2.69 -23.21
C GLN A 608 -2.79 1.16 -23.40
N CYS A 609 -3.98 0.58 -23.35
CA CYS A 609 -4.23 -0.82 -23.63
C CYS A 609 -4.83 -0.96 -25.04
N VAL A 610 -4.28 -1.86 -25.86
CA VAL A 610 -4.84 -2.17 -27.19
C VAL A 610 -5.75 -3.39 -27.06
N GLU A 611 -7.06 -3.18 -27.13
CA GLU A 611 -8.07 -4.23 -26.91
C GLU A 611 -7.89 -5.45 -27.83
N GLU A 612 -7.60 -5.24 -29.11
CA GLU A 612 -7.38 -6.30 -30.10
C GLU A 612 -6.29 -7.29 -29.65
N VAL A 613 -5.18 -6.76 -29.11
CA VAL A 613 -4.07 -7.57 -28.60
C VAL A 613 -4.48 -8.31 -27.34
N ALA A 614 -5.27 -7.68 -26.47
CA ALA A 614 -5.74 -8.27 -25.23
C ALA A 614 -6.71 -9.45 -25.46
N VAL A 615 -7.70 -9.27 -26.34
CA VAL A 615 -8.67 -10.32 -26.72
C VAL A 615 -7.97 -11.51 -27.37
N ARG A 616 -7.00 -11.24 -28.28
CA ARG A 616 -6.17 -12.30 -28.88
C ARG A 616 -5.33 -13.05 -27.85
N ASN A 617 -4.76 -12.35 -26.87
CA ASN A 617 -3.93 -12.98 -25.83
C ASN A 617 -4.71 -13.96 -24.94
N LEU A 618 -6.01 -13.76 -24.76
CA LEU A 618 -6.90 -14.66 -24.01
C LEU A 618 -7.72 -15.60 -24.90
N ALA A 619 -7.33 -15.79 -26.16
CA ALA A 619 -8.04 -16.67 -27.10
C ALA A 619 -9.54 -16.37 -27.21
N GLY A 620 -9.92 -15.08 -27.17
CA GLY A 620 -11.32 -14.64 -27.26
C GLY A 620 -12.11 -14.71 -25.96
N LYS A 621 -11.49 -15.13 -24.83
CA LYS A 621 -12.12 -15.11 -23.50
C LYS A 621 -12.10 -13.70 -22.90
N ASP A 622 -13.06 -13.46 -22.00
CA ASP A 622 -13.25 -12.17 -21.34
C ASP A 622 -12.12 -11.80 -20.37
N PRO A 623 -11.33 -10.74 -20.63
CA PRO A 623 -10.31 -10.27 -19.70
C PRO A 623 -10.86 -9.80 -18.34
N LYS A 624 -12.16 -9.43 -18.26
CA LYS A 624 -12.82 -9.01 -17.02
C LYS A 624 -13.17 -10.19 -16.10
N THR A 625 -13.24 -11.42 -16.63
CA THR A 625 -13.60 -12.63 -15.86
C THR A 625 -12.56 -13.75 -15.94
N THR A 626 -11.54 -13.61 -16.79
CA THR A 626 -10.59 -14.68 -17.12
C THR A 626 -9.14 -14.29 -16.85
N VAL A 627 -8.35 -15.24 -16.31
CA VAL A 627 -6.90 -15.12 -16.16
C VAL A 627 -6.16 -16.22 -16.92
N MET A 628 -4.95 -15.92 -17.38
CA MET A 628 -4.09 -16.85 -18.11
C MET A 628 -2.95 -17.38 -17.23
N LEU A 629 -2.70 -18.67 -17.32
CA LEU A 629 -1.52 -19.36 -16.80
C LEU A 629 -0.63 -19.84 -17.94
N LYS A 630 0.68 -19.88 -17.69
CA LYS A 630 1.71 -20.39 -18.59
C LYS A 630 2.47 -21.53 -17.91
N ASN A 631 3.19 -22.31 -18.71
CA ASN A 631 3.94 -23.51 -18.29
C ASN A 631 3.03 -24.62 -17.75
N ILE A 632 1.86 -24.80 -18.36
CA ILE A 632 1.00 -25.93 -18.07
C ILE A 632 1.66 -27.21 -18.62
N PRO A 633 1.74 -28.29 -17.82
CA PRO A 633 2.32 -29.55 -18.27
C PRO A 633 1.43 -30.23 -19.35
N PRO A 634 2.00 -31.11 -20.18
CA PRO A 634 1.22 -31.98 -21.05
C PRO A 634 0.12 -32.71 -20.28
N TYR A 635 -1.05 -32.89 -20.89
CA TYR A 635 -2.24 -33.49 -20.23
C TYR A 635 -2.73 -32.71 -19.00
N GLY A 636 -2.43 -31.41 -18.90
CA GLY A 636 -2.79 -30.57 -17.75
C GLY A 636 -4.28 -30.59 -17.36
N TYR A 637 -5.17 -30.85 -18.33
CA TYR A 637 -6.61 -30.99 -18.10
C TYR A 637 -6.99 -32.11 -17.13
N LEU A 638 -6.18 -33.18 -16.99
CA LEU A 638 -6.42 -34.24 -16.02
C LEU A 638 -6.35 -33.74 -14.57
N TYR A 639 -5.58 -32.67 -14.33
CA TYR A 639 -5.35 -32.10 -13.01
C TYR A 639 -6.25 -30.88 -12.73
N HIS A 640 -7.34 -30.71 -13.48
CA HIS A 640 -8.23 -29.56 -13.36
C HIS A 640 -8.76 -29.35 -11.93
N LYS A 641 -8.97 -30.42 -11.15
CA LYS A 641 -9.40 -30.33 -9.74
C LYS A 641 -8.33 -29.72 -8.83
N GLN A 642 -7.06 -30.07 -9.04
CA GLN A 642 -5.93 -29.45 -8.32
C GLN A 642 -5.85 -27.97 -8.68
N LEU A 643 -5.96 -27.64 -9.98
CA LEU A 643 -5.92 -26.27 -10.46
C LEU A 643 -7.08 -25.42 -9.91
N GLN A 644 -8.29 -25.95 -9.91
CA GLN A 644 -9.48 -25.32 -9.31
C GLN A 644 -9.26 -25.05 -7.82
N SER A 645 -8.64 -25.97 -7.08
CA SER A 645 -8.33 -25.79 -5.66
C SER A 645 -7.33 -24.65 -5.39
N LEU A 646 -6.39 -24.38 -6.31
CA LEU A 646 -5.44 -23.27 -6.16
C LEU A 646 -6.13 -21.90 -6.19
N PHE A 647 -7.25 -21.77 -6.91
CA PHE A 647 -8.03 -20.54 -7.03
C PHE A 647 -9.21 -20.43 -6.06
N ARG A 648 -9.38 -21.40 -5.15
CA ARG A 648 -10.50 -21.41 -4.19
C ARG A 648 -10.58 -20.14 -3.33
N GLN A 649 -9.43 -19.52 -3.05
CA GLN A 649 -9.38 -18.26 -2.31
C GLN A 649 -9.70 -17.03 -3.16
N CYS A 650 -9.68 -17.12 -4.50
CA CYS A 650 -9.94 -16.00 -5.41
C CYS A 650 -11.42 -15.86 -5.74
N GLY A 651 -12.09 -16.97 -6.08
CA GLY A 651 -13.49 -16.99 -6.47
C GLY A 651 -13.91 -18.35 -7.04
N GLN A 652 -15.17 -18.49 -7.40
CA GLN A 652 -15.68 -19.73 -8.01
C GLN A 652 -15.25 -19.81 -9.48
N VAL A 653 -14.55 -20.89 -9.83
CA VAL A 653 -14.14 -21.16 -11.22
C VAL A 653 -15.33 -21.73 -12.00
N LYS A 654 -15.70 -21.07 -13.10
CA LYS A 654 -16.75 -21.49 -14.04
C LYS A 654 -16.21 -22.53 -15.01
N SER A 655 -15.13 -22.20 -15.72
CA SER A 655 -14.51 -23.11 -16.69
C SER A 655 -12.99 -22.93 -16.77
N ILE A 656 -12.31 -23.97 -17.26
CA ILE A 656 -10.87 -23.93 -17.54
C ILE A 656 -10.63 -24.41 -18.96
N ALA A 657 -10.15 -23.51 -19.82
CA ALA A 657 -9.79 -23.82 -21.19
C ALA A 657 -8.28 -24.05 -21.31
N TYR A 658 -7.86 -25.17 -21.88
CA TYR A 658 -6.48 -25.55 -22.09
C TYR A 658 -6.11 -25.39 -23.57
N ASP A 659 -5.02 -24.66 -23.83
CA ASP A 659 -4.45 -24.48 -25.17
C ASP A 659 -2.94 -24.65 -25.12
N GLY A 660 -2.48 -25.88 -25.40
CA GLY A 660 -1.08 -26.26 -25.31
C GLY A 660 -0.51 -26.02 -23.91
N SER A 661 0.54 -25.18 -23.81
CA SER A 661 1.21 -24.85 -22.55
C SER A 661 0.52 -23.71 -21.77
N LYS A 662 -0.69 -23.32 -22.16
CA LYS A 662 -1.49 -22.26 -21.53
C LYS A 662 -2.81 -22.82 -21.00
N ALA A 663 -3.28 -22.23 -19.90
CA ALA A 663 -4.63 -22.45 -19.40
C ALA A 663 -5.31 -21.11 -19.12
N PHE A 664 -6.59 -21.00 -19.46
CA PHE A 664 -7.44 -19.84 -19.23
C PHE A 664 -8.50 -20.22 -18.20
N VAL A 665 -8.44 -19.58 -17.04
CA VAL A 665 -9.33 -19.83 -15.91
C VAL A 665 -10.40 -18.74 -15.88
N GLU A 666 -11.64 -19.10 -16.20
CA GLU A 666 -12.80 -18.21 -16.24
C GLU A 666 -13.58 -18.34 -14.92
N PHE A 667 -13.84 -17.23 -14.25
CA PHE A 667 -14.60 -17.18 -13.00
C PHE A 667 -16.10 -16.94 -13.25
N SER A 668 -16.94 -17.42 -12.34
CA SER A 668 -18.38 -17.16 -12.36
C SER A 668 -18.67 -15.69 -12.03
N ARG A 669 -19.45 -15.02 -12.88
CA ARG A 669 -19.96 -13.64 -12.67
C ARG A 669 -21.36 -13.70 -12.09
N ASN A 670 -21.66 -12.84 -11.12
CA ASN A 670 -23.04 -12.57 -10.72
C ASN A 670 -23.73 -11.74 -11.82
N PRO A 671 -24.83 -12.22 -12.44
CA PRO A 671 -25.55 -11.49 -13.50
C PRO A 671 -26.05 -10.10 -13.09
N MET A 672 -26.15 -9.86 -11.79
CA MET A 672 -26.63 -8.61 -11.19
C MET A 672 -25.52 -7.58 -10.93
N GLU A 673 -24.26 -7.97 -11.10
CA GLU A 673 -23.15 -7.03 -11.01
C GLU A 673 -22.95 -6.34 -12.36
N SER A 674 -22.69 -5.03 -12.33
CA SER A 674 -22.25 -4.28 -13.51
C SER A 674 -21.03 -4.94 -14.17
N PHE A 675 -20.79 -4.64 -15.45
CA PHE A 675 -19.64 -5.17 -16.21
C PHE A 675 -18.30 -4.57 -15.74
N LYS A 676 -17.92 -4.89 -14.51
CA LYS A 676 -16.64 -4.59 -13.84
C LYS A 676 -15.74 -5.82 -13.90
N ILE A 677 -14.45 -5.61 -13.74
CA ILE A 677 -13.52 -6.72 -13.54
C ILE A 677 -13.88 -7.45 -12.25
N LEU A 678 -13.98 -8.77 -12.31
CA LEU A 678 -14.34 -9.57 -11.14
C LEU A 678 -13.26 -9.45 -10.06
N PRO A 679 -13.63 -9.35 -8.77
CA PRO A 679 -12.68 -9.40 -7.66
C PRO A 679 -11.77 -10.65 -7.71
N ALA A 680 -12.27 -11.77 -8.25
CA ALA A 680 -11.50 -12.99 -8.45
C ALA A 680 -10.30 -12.81 -9.39
N VAL A 681 -10.44 -11.99 -10.44
CA VAL A 681 -9.35 -11.65 -11.37
C VAL A 681 -8.29 -10.82 -10.64
N TYR A 682 -8.71 -9.79 -9.90
CA TYR A 682 -7.81 -8.97 -9.07
C TYR A 682 -7.00 -9.81 -8.08
N LEU A 683 -7.67 -10.71 -7.34
CA LEU A 683 -7.03 -11.58 -6.36
C LEU A 683 -6.07 -12.59 -7.02
N SER A 684 -6.43 -13.11 -8.20
CA SER A 684 -5.58 -14.03 -8.96
C SER A 684 -4.27 -13.37 -9.37
N ILE A 685 -4.32 -12.17 -9.96
CA ILE A 685 -3.11 -11.41 -10.34
C ILE A 685 -2.28 -11.07 -9.09
N LYS A 686 -2.96 -10.75 -7.97
CA LYS A 686 -2.31 -10.47 -6.69
C LYS A 686 -1.48 -11.65 -6.19
N MET A 687 -1.93 -12.89 -6.36
CA MET A 687 -1.17 -14.09 -5.98
C MET A 687 0.19 -14.16 -6.71
N SER A 688 0.19 -13.85 -8.01
CA SER A 688 1.41 -13.80 -8.84
C SER A 688 2.39 -12.75 -8.31
N GLN A 689 1.91 -11.53 -8.00
CA GLN A 689 2.75 -10.45 -7.47
C GLN A 689 3.33 -10.77 -6.09
N LEU A 690 2.58 -11.49 -5.25
CA LEU A 690 3.02 -11.99 -3.96
C LEU A 690 3.99 -13.18 -4.07
N ARG A 691 4.21 -13.72 -5.28
CA ARG A 691 5.04 -14.90 -5.56
C ARG A 691 4.57 -16.13 -4.79
N ILE A 692 3.24 -16.29 -4.67
CA ILE A 692 2.65 -17.51 -4.12
C ILE A 692 2.93 -18.64 -5.12
N PRO A 693 3.57 -19.74 -4.69
CA PRO A 693 3.91 -20.83 -5.61
C PRO A 693 2.63 -21.53 -6.10
N LEU A 694 2.47 -21.62 -7.42
CA LEU A 694 1.40 -22.39 -8.07
C LEU A 694 1.96 -23.74 -8.52
N GLU A 695 1.85 -24.75 -7.66
CA GLU A 695 2.40 -26.09 -7.89
C GLU A 695 1.30 -27.10 -8.24
N LEU A 696 1.55 -27.93 -9.26
CA LEU A 696 0.76 -29.13 -9.55
C LEU A 696 1.61 -30.38 -9.29
N ASN A 697 1.00 -31.39 -8.65
CA ASN A 697 1.60 -32.71 -8.55
C ASN A 697 1.11 -33.55 -9.74
N VAL A 698 2.03 -33.87 -10.65
CA VAL A 698 1.74 -34.52 -11.94
C VAL A 698 2.56 -35.79 -12.15
N HIS A 699 2.10 -36.65 -13.05
CA HIS A 699 2.83 -37.82 -13.53
C HIS A 699 3.77 -37.41 -14.66
N TYR A 700 4.83 -38.20 -14.88
CA TYR A 700 5.67 -37.98 -16.05
C TYR A 700 4.85 -38.28 -17.32
N PRO A 701 5.01 -37.46 -18.39
CA PRO A 701 4.27 -37.68 -19.64
C PRO A 701 4.44 -39.11 -20.18
N ASP A 702 5.64 -39.67 -20.08
CA ASP A 702 5.96 -41.02 -20.54
C ASP A 702 5.16 -42.11 -19.80
N ASP A 703 4.82 -41.89 -18.52
CA ASP A 703 4.04 -42.86 -17.73
C ASP A 703 2.55 -42.84 -18.15
N ILE A 704 2.04 -41.67 -18.54
CA ILE A 704 0.68 -41.51 -19.09
C ILE A 704 0.61 -42.16 -20.49
N GLU A 705 1.62 -41.92 -21.32
CA GLU A 705 1.70 -42.46 -22.68
C GLU A 705 1.85 -44.00 -22.69
N ARG A 706 2.61 -44.59 -21.75
CA ARG A 706 2.76 -46.05 -21.61
C ARG A 706 1.46 -46.78 -21.28
N GLN A 707 0.53 -46.15 -20.56
CA GLN A 707 -0.78 -46.75 -20.26
C GLN A 707 -1.78 -46.64 -21.40
N LEU A 708 -1.53 -45.78 -22.40
CA LEU A 708 -2.44 -45.54 -23.51
C LEU A 708 -2.40 -46.62 -24.61
N GLN A 709 -1.36 -47.46 -24.67
CA GLN A 709 -1.16 -48.59 -25.61
C GLN A 709 -1.44 -48.34 -27.12
N ASP A 710 -1.73 -47.10 -27.55
CA ASP A 710 -2.31 -46.80 -28.87
C ASP A 710 -1.55 -45.68 -29.62
N VAL A 711 -1.49 -45.78 -30.95
CA VAL A 711 -0.58 -45.03 -31.86
C VAL A 711 -0.89 -43.52 -31.98
N ARG A 712 -1.83 -42.98 -31.21
CA ARG A 712 -2.30 -41.57 -31.29
C ARG A 712 -1.95 -40.69 -30.06
N ALA A 713 -0.97 -41.08 -29.23
CA ALA A 713 -0.59 -40.31 -28.04
C ALA A 713 -0.19 -38.84 -28.32
N ALA A 714 0.42 -38.57 -29.49
CA ALA A 714 0.87 -37.24 -29.88
C ALA A 714 -0.28 -36.25 -30.20
N SER A 715 -1.41 -36.71 -30.74
CA SER A 715 -2.54 -35.82 -31.08
C SER A 715 -3.34 -35.40 -29.84
N VAL A 716 -3.35 -36.24 -28.80
CA VAL A 716 -4.06 -35.98 -27.53
C VAL A 716 -3.27 -35.05 -26.60
N LYS A 717 -1.93 -35.02 -26.75
CA LYS A 717 -1.01 -34.18 -25.97
C LYS A 717 -1.23 -32.69 -26.21
N SER A 718 -1.65 -32.32 -27.42
CA SER A 718 -1.93 -30.94 -27.86
C SER A 718 -3.42 -30.65 -28.04
N LEU A 719 -4.31 -31.52 -27.56
CA LEU A 719 -5.75 -31.33 -27.72
C LEU A 719 -6.19 -30.09 -26.93
N ARG A 720 -6.96 -29.21 -27.57
CA ARG A 720 -7.61 -28.08 -26.89
C ARG A 720 -8.84 -28.59 -26.16
N VAL A 721 -8.85 -28.41 -24.85
CA VAL A 721 -9.88 -28.97 -23.97
C VAL A 721 -10.53 -27.86 -23.17
N ASN A 722 -11.85 -27.87 -23.08
CA ASN A 722 -12.60 -27.03 -22.17
C ASN A 722 -13.19 -27.88 -21.04
N VAL A 723 -12.88 -27.50 -19.80
CA VAL A 723 -13.43 -28.12 -18.58
C VAL A 723 -14.51 -27.20 -18.03
N ASP A 724 -15.77 -27.63 -18.06
CA ASP A 724 -16.84 -26.98 -17.33
C ASP A 724 -16.82 -27.49 -15.88
N CYS A 725 -16.38 -26.64 -14.97
CA CYS A 725 -16.21 -27.01 -13.56
C CYS A 725 -17.55 -27.15 -12.83
N GLN A 726 -18.63 -26.59 -13.37
CA GLN A 726 -19.97 -26.65 -12.78
C GLN A 726 -20.70 -27.92 -13.21
N LYS A 727 -20.68 -28.23 -14.51
CA LYS A 727 -21.27 -29.46 -15.06
C LYS A 727 -20.37 -30.69 -14.86
N GLN A 728 -19.12 -30.48 -14.42
CA GLN A 728 -18.07 -31.49 -14.36
C GLN A 728 -17.86 -32.21 -15.70
N THR A 729 -18.06 -31.50 -16.80
CA THR A 729 -17.86 -32.02 -18.15
C THR A 729 -16.53 -31.56 -18.71
N VAL A 730 -15.90 -32.43 -19.50
CA VAL A 730 -14.64 -32.16 -20.18
C VAL A 730 -14.86 -32.43 -21.66
N GLU A 731 -14.76 -31.41 -22.49
CA GLU A 731 -15.08 -31.51 -23.92
C GLU A 731 -13.97 -30.92 -24.80
N PRO A 732 -13.76 -31.45 -26.03
CA PRO A 732 -12.88 -30.81 -27.01
C PRO A 732 -13.39 -29.40 -27.35
N MET A 733 -12.49 -28.43 -27.49
CA MET A 733 -12.87 -27.05 -27.82
C MET A 733 -13.28 -26.94 -29.30
N GLU A 734 -14.56 -26.70 -29.56
CA GLU A 734 -15.05 -26.38 -30.91
C GLU A 734 -14.69 -24.93 -31.28
N PHE A 735 -14.11 -24.72 -32.48
CA PHE A 735 -13.90 -23.39 -33.05
C PHE A 735 -15.24 -22.82 -33.52
N SER A 736 -16.05 -22.35 -32.57
CA SER A 736 -17.16 -21.46 -32.86
C SER A 736 -16.93 -20.19 -32.07
N PHE A 737 -16.63 -19.08 -32.77
CA PHE A 737 -17.02 -17.76 -32.27
C PHE A 737 -18.50 -17.88 -31.86
N GLY A 738 -18.88 -17.37 -30.69
CA GLY A 738 -20.11 -17.69 -29.94
C GLY A 738 -21.47 -17.40 -30.62
N THR A 739 -21.54 -17.38 -31.95
CA THR A 739 -22.72 -17.07 -32.76
C THR A 739 -23.54 -18.30 -33.19
N SER A 740 -23.06 -19.54 -32.99
CA SER A 740 -23.72 -20.72 -33.57
C SER A 740 -25.04 -21.15 -32.91
N ASN A 741 -25.29 -20.84 -31.64
CA ASN A 741 -26.51 -21.29 -30.95
C ASN A 741 -27.57 -20.20 -30.72
N GLN A 742 -27.19 -18.91 -30.79
CA GLN A 742 -28.11 -17.80 -30.47
C GLN A 742 -28.69 -17.06 -31.69
N SER A 743 -28.20 -17.34 -32.91
CA SER A 743 -28.81 -16.84 -34.15
C SER A 743 -30.28 -17.28 -34.33
N LYS A 744 -30.75 -18.24 -33.53
CA LYS A 744 -32.15 -18.68 -33.48
C LYS A 744 -33.06 -17.84 -32.57
N MET A 745 -32.52 -17.01 -31.65
CA MET A 745 -33.31 -16.26 -30.66
C MET A 745 -33.64 -14.81 -31.04
N ILE A 746 -32.91 -14.19 -31.99
CA ILE A 746 -33.10 -12.80 -32.39
C ILE A 746 -33.56 -12.76 -33.85
N PRO A 747 -34.87 -12.75 -34.12
CA PRO A 747 -35.40 -12.78 -35.47
C PRO A 747 -35.30 -11.43 -36.20
N ASP A 748 -35.31 -10.31 -35.46
CA ASP A 748 -35.43 -8.94 -35.99
C ASP A 748 -34.46 -7.98 -35.29
N SER A 749 -34.05 -6.91 -35.98
CA SER A 749 -33.21 -5.83 -35.41
C SER A 749 -33.93 -4.95 -34.40
N LEU A 750 -35.27 -4.92 -34.42
CA LEU A 750 -36.11 -4.09 -33.56
C LEU A 750 -36.98 -4.99 -32.66
N LEU A 751 -36.90 -4.80 -31.34
CA LEU A 751 -37.59 -5.62 -30.35
C LEU A 751 -38.44 -4.75 -29.42
N SER A 752 -39.65 -5.20 -29.10
CA SER A 752 -40.46 -4.63 -28.01
C SER A 752 -40.17 -5.42 -26.73
N ILE A 753 -39.73 -4.72 -25.69
CA ILE A 753 -39.28 -5.34 -24.44
C ILE A 753 -39.92 -4.68 -23.23
N LYS A 754 -40.09 -5.48 -22.18
CA LYS A 754 -40.46 -4.98 -20.85
C LYS A 754 -39.26 -5.08 -19.92
N VAL A 755 -38.83 -3.93 -19.40
CA VAL A 755 -37.75 -3.85 -18.41
C VAL A 755 -38.28 -4.30 -17.06
N THR A 756 -37.54 -5.20 -16.42
CA THR A 756 -37.94 -5.81 -15.14
C THR A 756 -37.00 -5.48 -14.00
N GLU A 757 -35.70 -5.33 -14.29
CA GLU A 757 -34.70 -4.97 -13.29
C GLU A 757 -33.64 -4.05 -13.93
N ILE A 758 -33.26 -2.98 -13.22
CA ILE A 758 -32.21 -2.04 -13.64
C ILE A 758 -30.96 -2.37 -12.82
N VAL A 759 -29.85 -2.66 -13.50
CA VAL A 759 -28.54 -2.93 -12.86
C VAL A 759 -27.80 -1.61 -12.62
N GLU A 760 -27.65 -0.80 -13.66
CA GLU A 760 -27.16 0.59 -13.62
C GLU A 760 -27.78 1.39 -14.77
N VAL A 761 -27.53 2.70 -14.85
CA VAL A 761 -28.05 3.51 -15.96
C VAL A 761 -27.55 2.93 -17.29
N GLY A 762 -28.50 2.57 -18.16
CA GLY A 762 -28.22 1.93 -19.44
C GLY A 762 -27.87 0.44 -19.38
N HIS A 763 -27.88 -0.23 -18.23
CA HIS A 763 -27.70 -1.70 -18.12
C HIS A 763 -28.87 -2.30 -17.33
N PHE A 764 -29.64 -3.17 -17.98
CA PHE A 764 -30.89 -3.67 -17.42
C PHE A 764 -31.25 -5.05 -17.97
N TRP A 765 -32.12 -5.74 -17.24
CA TRP A 765 -32.73 -7.00 -17.64
C TRP A 765 -34.16 -6.77 -18.11
N GLY A 766 -34.58 -7.55 -19.10
CA GLY A 766 -35.94 -7.53 -19.59
C GLY A 766 -36.28 -8.77 -20.41
N TYR A 767 -37.53 -8.87 -20.83
CA TYR A 767 -38.00 -9.94 -21.71
C TYR A 767 -38.83 -9.36 -22.86
N ARG A 768 -38.91 -10.10 -23.96
CA ARG A 768 -39.64 -9.67 -25.16
C ARG A 768 -41.16 -9.77 -24.94
N THR A 769 -41.92 -8.82 -25.48
CA THR A 769 -43.39 -8.80 -25.36
C THR A 769 -44.11 -9.39 -26.59
N ASP A 770 -43.37 -9.98 -27.52
CA ASP A 770 -43.92 -10.56 -28.75
C ASP A 770 -44.68 -11.87 -28.49
N GLU A 771 -45.58 -12.23 -29.41
CA GLU A 771 -46.45 -13.41 -29.25
C GLU A 771 -45.66 -14.71 -29.09
N LYS A 772 -44.51 -14.84 -29.77
CA LYS A 772 -43.63 -16.01 -29.65
C LYS A 772 -43.09 -16.15 -28.23
N ASN A 773 -42.54 -15.09 -27.63
CA ASN A 773 -42.07 -15.15 -26.26
C ASN A 773 -43.21 -15.35 -25.25
N ARG A 774 -44.40 -14.78 -25.51
CA ARG A 774 -45.58 -14.99 -24.67
C ARG A 774 -45.96 -16.47 -24.56
N THR A 775 -45.91 -17.22 -25.66
CA THR A 775 -46.15 -18.68 -25.63
C THR A 775 -45.09 -19.45 -24.86
N LEU A 776 -43.81 -19.05 -24.97
CA LEU A 776 -42.70 -19.66 -24.22
C LEU A 776 -42.76 -19.36 -22.71
N LEU A 777 -43.29 -18.21 -22.30
CA LEU A 777 -43.50 -17.85 -20.89
C LEU A 777 -44.74 -18.53 -20.28
N GLN A 778 -45.74 -18.87 -21.09
CA GLN A 778 -46.96 -19.56 -20.65
C GLN A 778 -46.70 -21.05 -20.39
N ALA A 779 -45.90 -21.73 -21.21
CA ALA A 779 -45.62 -23.17 -21.09
C ALA A 779 -45.10 -23.62 -19.69
N PRO A 780 -44.13 -22.93 -19.05
CA PRO A 780 -43.69 -23.26 -17.68
C PRO A 780 -44.74 -22.98 -16.60
N THR A 781 -45.57 -21.96 -16.82
CA THR A 781 -46.61 -21.54 -15.87
C THR A 781 -47.78 -22.52 -15.85
N ASP A 782 -48.10 -23.10 -17.01
CA ASP A 782 -49.14 -24.10 -17.14
C ASP A 782 -48.69 -25.45 -16.55
N GLU A 783 -47.46 -25.92 -16.82
CA GLU A 783 -46.96 -27.19 -16.25
C GLU A 783 -46.83 -27.17 -14.72
N THR A 784 -46.42 -26.05 -14.13
CA THR A 784 -46.22 -25.92 -12.67
C THR A 784 -47.52 -25.85 -11.87
N LYS A 785 -48.65 -25.52 -12.49
CA LYS A 785 -49.97 -25.49 -11.83
C LYS A 785 -50.59 -26.87 -11.63
N TYR A 786 -50.17 -27.88 -12.41
CA TYR A 786 -50.80 -29.21 -12.44
C TYR A 786 -49.94 -30.36 -11.83
N GLN A 787 -48.77 -30.07 -11.26
CA GLN A 787 -47.87 -31.09 -10.69
C GLN A 787 -47.64 -30.93 -9.18
N ASN A 788 -47.53 -32.06 -8.47
CA ASN A 788 -47.04 -32.10 -7.08
C ASN A 788 -45.52 -31.82 -7.07
N LEU A 789 -45.14 -30.58 -6.75
CA LEU A 789 -43.75 -30.14 -6.74
C LEU A 789 -42.94 -30.77 -5.59
N MET A 790 -41.89 -31.52 -5.95
CA MET A 790 -40.95 -32.16 -5.02
C MET A 790 -40.02 -31.13 -4.35
N GLU A 791 -39.56 -31.44 -3.14
CA GLU A 791 -38.50 -30.67 -2.48
C GLU A 791 -37.15 -30.87 -3.17
N LEU A 792 -36.23 -29.93 -2.98
CA LEU A 792 -34.90 -30.01 -3.57
C LEU A 792 -34.15 -31.27 -3.07
N PRO A 793 -33.56 -32.08 -3.98
CA PRO A 793 -32.83 -33.30 -3.61
C PRO A 793 -31.47 -33.03 -2.95
N VAL A 794 -30.97 -31.80 -3.06
CA VAL A 794 -29.67 -31.36 -2.55
C VAL A 794 -29.82 -30.04 -1.81
N SER A 795 -28.93 -29.78 -0.84
CA SER A 795 -28.89 -28.49 -0.16
C SER A 795 -28.72 -27.37 -1.21
N PRO A 796 -29.51 -26.29 -1.15
CA PRO A 796 -29.42 -25.20 -2.12
C PRO A 796 -28.01 -24.59 -2.13
N TYR A 797 -27.46 -24.38 -3.33
CA TYR A 797 -26.16 -23.74 -3.56
C TYR A 797 -26.24 -22.77 -4.75
N PRO A 798 -25.34 -21.77 -4.85
CA PRO A 798 -25.31 -20.82 -5.96
C PRO A 798 -25.27 -21.51 -7.34
N GLU A 799 -25.90 -20.90 -8.35
CA GLU A 799 -26.08 -21.39 -9.73
C GLU A 799 -27.06 -22.58 -9.90
N LEU A 800 -27.59 -23.17 -8.81
CA LEU A 800 -28.60 -24.21 -8.91
C LEU A 800 -29.90 -23.65 -9.54
N ILE A 801 -30.37 -24.31 -10.59
CA ILE A 801 -31.67 -24.00 -11.22
C ILE A 801 -32.76 -24.75 -10.43
N CYS A 802 -33.75 -24.00 -9.97
CA CYS A 802 -34.88 -24.49 -9.17
C CYS A 802 -36.18 -23.78 -9.56
N LEU A 803 -37.28 -24.22 -8.97
CA LEU A 803 -38.56 -23.51 -9.02
C LEU A 803 -38.71 -22.68 -7.74
N ALA A 804 -39.02 -21.39 -7.89
CA ALA A 804 -39.20 -20.46 -6.79
C ALA A 804 -40.53 -19.68 -6.91
N PRO A 805 -41.16 -19.29 -5.78
CA PRO A 805 -42.40 -18.53 -5.79
C PRO A 805 -42.21 -17.15 -6.43
N PHE A 806 -43.08 -16.83 -7.40
CA PHE A 806 -43.08 -15.60 -8.17
C PHE A 806 -44.37 -14.80 -7.93
N THR A 807 -44.25 -13.49 -7.73
CA THR A 807 -45.38 -12.60 -7.37
C THR A 807 -45.43 -11.32 -8.21
N HIS A 808 -44.75 -11.27 -9.36
CA HIS A 808 -44.69 -10.08 -10.20
C HIS A 808 -45.76 -10.14 -11.30
N LEU A 809 -46.42 -9.01 -11.62
CA LEU A 809 -47.40 -8.88 -12.71
C LEU A 809 -48.67 -9.76 -12.58
N GLU A 810 -49.29 -9.81 -11.41
CA GLU A 810 -50.56 -10.54 -11.14
C GLU A 810 -50.49 -12.08 -11.27
N ASN A 811 -49.36 -12.64 -11.70
CA ASN A 811 -49.10 -14.07 -11.67
C ASN A 811 -48.71 -14.52 -10.26
N THR A 812 -49.47 -15.46 -9.70
CA THR A 812 -49.13 -16.18 -8.46
C THR A 812 -48.82 -17.63 -8.82
N GLY A 813 -47.57 -18.06 -8.62
CA GLY A 813 -47.12 -19.40 -9.01
C GLY A 813 -45.63 -19.64 -8.77
N TYR A 814 -45.12 -20.78 -9.24
CA TYR A 814 -43.69 -21.08 -9.26
C TYR A 814 -43.11 -20.78 -10.63
N SER A 815 -41.94 -20.14 -10.67
CA SER A 815 -41.21 -19.86 -11.91
C SER A 815 -39.78 -20.37 -11.82
N ARG A 816 -39.17 -20.62 -12.99
CA ARG A 816 -37.78 -21.07 -13.07
C ARG A 816 -36.87 -19.97 -12.52
N ALA A 817 -36.02 -20.35 -11.58
CA ALA A 817 -35.13 -19.43 -10.91
C ALA A 817 -33.76 -20.05 -10.72
N ARG A 818 -32.72 -19.23 -10.80
CA ARG A 818 -31.35 -19.58 -10.48
C ARG A 818 -31.01 -19.01 -9.11
N ILE A 819 -30.45 -19.83 -8.22
CA ILE A 819 -29.98 -19.36 -6.92
C ILE A 819 -28.72 -18.50 -7.13
N LEU A 820 -28.73 -17.25 -6.67
CA LEU A 820 -27.57 -16.36 -6.70
C LEU A 820 -26.69 -16.57 -5.46
N HIS A 821 -27.29 -16.53 -4.27
CA HIS A 821 -26.60 -16.71 -2.99
C HIS A 821 -27.55 -17.27 -1.92
N VAL A 822 -27.00 -18.00 -0.95
CA VAL A 822 -27.73 -18.55 0.21
C VAL A 822 -27.27 -17.86 1.50
N CYS A 823 -28.17 -17.11 2.14
CA CYS A 823 -27.95 -16.36 3.38
C CYS A 823 -28.84 -16.91 4.51
N GLY A 824 -28.27 -17.73 5.39
CA GLY A 824 -29.02 -18.36 6.47
C GLY A 824 -30.16 -19.22 5.92
N ASP A 825 -31.40 -18.94 6.35
CA ASP A 825 -32.60 -19.68 5.92
C ASP A 825 -33.27 -19.12 4.64
N PHE A 826 -32.56 -18.25 3.91
CA PHE A 826 -33.06 -17.63 2.67
C PHE A 826 -32.07 -17.79 1.52
N ALA A 827 -32.59 -17.90 0.30
CA ALA A 827 -31.85 -17.76 -0.95
C ALA A 827 -32.30 -16.49 -1.68
N GLU A 828 -31.36 -15.75 -2.24
CA GLU A 828 -31.67 -14.76 -3.29
C GLU A 828 -31.69 -15.51 -4.63
N VAL A 829 -32.78 -15.39 -5.37
CA VAL A 829 -32.98 -16.08 -6.64
C VAL A 829 -33.20 -15.10 -7.78
N PHE A 830 -32.71 -15.46 -8.96
CA PHE A 830 -32.88 -14.74 -10.23
C PHE A 830 -33.83 -15.51 -11.14
N PHE A 831 -34.96 -14.91 -11.52
CA PHE A 831 -35.93 -15.56 -12.39
C PHE A 831 -35.43 -15.55 -13.83
N VAL A 832 -34.99 -16.70 -14.32
CA VAL A 832 -34.31 -16.84 -15.63
C VAL A 832 -35.20 -16.50 -16.83
N ASP A 833 -36.51 -16.40 -16.62
CA ASP A 833 -37.50 -16.07 -17.64
C ASP A 833 -37.92 -14.59 -17.66
N TYR A 834 -37.81 -13.92 -16.51
CA TYR A 834 -38.31 -12.56 -16.33
C TYR A 834 -37.19 -11.54 -16.04
N GLY A 835 -36.06 -11.97 -15.50
CA GLY A 835 -34.88 -11.13 -15.27
C GLY A 835 -34.86 -10.37 -13.95
N ASN A 836 -35.89 -10.49 -13.11
CA ASN A 836 -35.96 -9.88 -11.78
C ASN A 836 -35.51 -10.85 -10.66
N ARG A 837 -35.31 -10.30 -9.46
CA ARG A 837 -34.89 -11.06 -8.27
C ARG A 837 -35.96 -11.14 -7.18
N SER A 838 -35.81 -12.12 -6.30
CA SER A 838 -36.59 -12.19 -5.06
C SER A 838 -35.80 -12.91 -3.96
N LYS A 839 -36.07 -12.55 -2.70
CA LYS A 839 -35.55 -13.26 -1.53
C LYS A 839 -36.56 -14.32 -1.11
N VAL A 840 -36.17 -15.58 -1.19
CA VAL A 840 -37.04 -16.74 -1.02
C VAL A 840 -36.56 -17.61 0.12
N PRO A 841 -37.43 -18.01 1.08
CA PRO A 841 -37.11 -19.00 2.10
C PRO A 841 -36.68 -20.35 1.47
N LEU A 842 -35.65 -21.01 2.02
CA LEU A 842 -35.11 -22.25 1.44
C LEU A 842 -36.15 -23.38 1.32
N ASN A 843 -37.09 -23.46 2.27
CA ASN A 843 -38.18 -24.44 2.27
C ASN A 843 -39.23 -24.22 1.17
N LYS A 844 -39.20 -23.07 0.50
CA LYS A 844 -40.07 -22.75 -0.64
C LYS A 844 -39.41 -23.01 -1.99
N LEU A 845 -38.17 -23.48 -2.04
CA LEU A 845 -37.52 -23.86 -3.28
C LEU A 845 -37.90 -25.30 -3.66
N LYS A 846 -38.21 -25.52 -4.93
CA LYS A 846 -38.67 -26.82 -5.45
C LYS A 846 -37.78 -27.31 -6.58
N GLU A 847 -37.74 -28.63 -6.79
CA GLU A 847 -36.99 -29.24 -7.90
C GLU A 847 -37.60 -28.87 -9.25
N ILE A 848 -36.76 -28.62 -10.26
CA ILE A 848 -37.19 -28.34 -11.63
C ILE A 848 -37.38 -29.64 -12.43
N PRO A 849 -38.57 -29.90 -13.01
CA PRO A 849 -38.83 -31.00 -13.93
C PRO A 849 -37.87 -31.02 -15.14
N SER A 850 -37.55 -32.20 -15.66
CA SER A 850 -36.61 -32.36 -16.79
C SER A 850 -37.07 -31.64 -18.05
N CYS A 851 -38.37 -31.66 -18.37
CA CYS A 851 -38.97 -30.94 -19.51
C CYS A 851 -38.73 -29.43 -19.47
N LEU A 852 -38.74 -28.82 -18.28
CA LEU A 852 -38.53 -27.38 -18.08
C LEU A 852 -37.05 -26.99 -18.02
N ARG A 853 -36.16 -27.96 -17.79
CA ARG A 853 -34.71 -27.73 -17.68
C ARG A 853 -34.06 -27.47 -19.04
N ASP A 854 -34.59 -28.08 -20.09
CA ASP A 854 -34.03 -27.99 -21.46
C ASP A 854 -34.52 -26.77 -22.25
N LEU A 855 -35.53 -26.04 -21.74
CA LEU A 855 -36.05 -24.82 -22.37
C LEU A 855 -35.06 -23.65 -22.22
N PRO A 856 -34.82 -22.84 -23.28
CA PRO A 856 -33.95 -21.67 -23.20
C PRO A 856 -34.49 -20.63 -22.20
N PHE A 857 -33.59 -19.84 -21.62
CA PHE A 857 -33.97 -18.72 -20.75
C PHE A 857 -34.54 -17.57 -21.58
N GLN A 858 -35.62 -16.96 -21.10
CA GLN A 858 -36.31 -15.89 -21.84
C GLN A 858 -35.87 -14.48 -21.42
N ALA A 859 -35.25 -14.34 -20.24
CA ALA A 859 -34.68 -13.07 -19.82
C ALA A 859 -33.43 -12.74 -20.65
N LEU A 860 -33.36 -11.51 -21.13
CA LEU A 860 -32.26 -10.97 -21.93
C LEU A 860 -31.57 -9.84 -21.15
N GLU A 861 -30.23 -9.83 -21.19
CA GLU A 861 -29.41 -8.77 -20.63
C GLU A 861 -29.16 -7.69 -21.70
N PHE A 862 -29.47 -6.44 -21.39
CA PHE A 862 -29.34 -5.31 -22.32
C PHE A 862 -28.35 -4.27 -21.79
N LYS A 863 -27.58 -3.69 -22.71
CA LYS A 863 -26.72 -2.54 -22.43
C LYS A 863 -26.89 -1.47 -23.50
N MET A 864 -27.04 -0.21 -23.11
CA MET A 864 -27.15 0.90 -24.03
C MET A 864 -25.80 1.17 -24.70
N CYS A 865 -25.82 1.38 -26.01
CA CYS A 865 -24.63 1.65 -26.81
C CYS A 865 -24.28 3.14 -26.89
N LYS A 866 -23.00 3.44 -27.14
CA LYS A 866 -22.39 4.75 -27.41
C LYS A 866 -22.61 5.78 -26.30
N MET A 867 -22.67 5.32 -25.06
CA MET A 867 -22.95 6.16 -23.91
C MET A 867 -22.05 5.80 -22.73
N ARG A 868 -21.55 6.82 -22.02
CA ARG A 868 -20.84 6.69 -20.74
C ARG A 868 -21.33 7.74 -19.74
N PRO A 869 -21.00 7.63 -18.44
CA PRO A 869 -21.32 8.67 -17.48
C PRO A 869 -20.58 9.97 -17.77
N SER A 870 -21.25 11.10 -17.55
CA SER A 870 -20.61 12.41 -17.60
C SER A 870 -19.66 12.65 -16.42
N ALA A 871 -18.76 13.64 -16.55
CA ALA A 871 -17.90 14.07 -15.44
C ALA A 871 -18.68 14.34 -14.14
N LYS A 872 -19.84 15.02 -14.25
CA LYS A 872 -20.74 15.29 -13.11
C LYS A 872 -21.27 14.02 -12.46
N SER A 873 -21.65 13.02 -13.27
CA SER A 873 -22.10 11.71 -12.76
C SER A 873 -20.99 10.95 -12.05
N LEU A 874 -19.73 11.04 -12.53
CA LEU A 874 -18.57 10.40 -11.91
C LEU A 874 -18.17 11.05 -10.57
N VAL A 875 -18.41 12.35 -10.40
CA VAL A 875 -18.11 13.10 -9.17
C VAL A 875 -19.21 12.89 -8.11
N CYS A 876 -20.47 12.85 -8.53
CA CYS A 876 -21.63 12.75 -7.63
C CYS A 876 -22.10 11.31 -7.36
N GLY A 877 -21.42 10.30 -7.91
CA GLY A 877 -21.80 8.90 -7.79
C GLY A 877 -20.62 7.96 -7.93
N GLU A 878 -20.87 6.67 -7.86
CA GLU A 878 -19.81 5.67 -8.06
C GLU A 878 -19.42 5.52 -9.55
N ARG A 879 -20.43 5.55 -10.41
CA ARG A 879 -20.33 5.60 -11.87
C ARG A 879 -21.38 6.58 -12.40
N TRP A 880 -22.60 6.41 -11.92
CA TRP A 880 -23.74 7.27 -12.20
C TRP A 880 -24.19 7.97 -10.92
N SER A 881 -24.64 9.21 -11.03
CA SER A 881 -25.27 9.92 -9.91
C SER A 881 -26.61 9.28 -9.54
N SER A 882 -27.06 9.49 -8.30
CA SER A 882 -28.41 9.09 -7.90
C SER A 882 -29.48 9.73 -8.77
N SER A 883 -29.27 11.00 -9.12
CA SER A 883 -30.14 11.76 -10.02
C SER A 883 -30.25 11.10 -11.41
N ALA A 884 -29.13 10.67 -12.01
CA ALA A 884 -29.13 9.95 -13.29
C ALA A 884 -29.88 8.61 -13.18
N SER A 885 -29.67 7.88 -12.08
CA SER A 885 -30.31 6.57 -11.84
C SER A 885 -31.83 6.70 -11.70
N GLN A 886 -32.30 7.69 -10.93
CA GLN A 886 -33.72 7.97 -10.78
C GLN A 886 -34.35 8.43 -12.10
N ARG A 887 -33.63 9.25 -12.87
CA ARG A 887 -34.09 9.72 -14.18
C ARG A 887 -34.24 8.56 -15.16
N PHE A 888 -33.23 7.70 -15.28
CA PHE A 888 -33.31 6.52 -16.14
C PHE A 888 -34.46 5.60 -15.72
N ALA A 889 -34.59 5.32 -14.42
CA ALA A 889 -35.70 4.51 -13.90
C ALA A 889 -37.08 5.12 -14.24
N SER A 890 -37.23 6.45 -14.19
CA SER A 890 -38.49 7.11 -14.58
C SER A 890 -38.86 6.96 -16.06
N LEU A 891 -37.89 6.65 -16.92
CA LEU A 891 -38.09 6.48 -18.37
C LEU A 891 -38.36 5.02 -18.76
N VAL A 892 -37.91 4.05 -17.97
CA VAL A 892 -38.01 2.61 -18.33
C VAL A 892 -38.95 1.81 -17.43
N ASN A 893 -39.18 2.24 -16.18
CA ASN A 893 -39.92 1.44 -15.22
C ASN A 893 -41.42 1.45 -15.50
N GLY A 894 -42.04 0.27 -15.60
CA GLY A 894 -43.48 0.12 -15.85
C GLY A 894 -43.93 0.33 -17.31
N CYS A 895 -43.02 0.74 -18.21
CA CYS A 895 -43.30 0.96 -19.63
C CYS A 895 -42.78 -0.19 -20.49
N THR A 896 -43.42 -0.43 -21.64
CA THR A 896 -42.84 -1.25 -22.71
C THR A 896 -41.97 -0.32 -23.56
N VAL A 897 -40.70 -0.65 -23.71
CA VAL A 897 -39.74 0.14 -24.49
C VAL A 897 -39.41 -0.56 -25.80
N LEU A 898 -39.08 0.23 -26.81
CA LEU A 898 -38.64 -0.27 -28.10
C LEU A 898 -37.11 -0.25 -28.12
N VAL A 899 -36.47 -1.36 -28.49
CA VAL A 899 -35.01 -1.45 -28.58
C VAL A 899 -34.55 -1.86 -29.96
N GLU A 900 -33.52 -1.19 -30.45
CA GLU A 900 -32.82 -1.52 -31.70
C GLU A 900 -31.48 -2.18 -31.37
N VAL A 901 -31.23 -3.36 -31.91
CA VAL A 901 -30.01 -4.14 -31.63
C VAL A 901 -28.85 -3.61 -32.45
N TYR A 902 -27.84 -3.08 -31.76
CA TYR A 902 -26.57 -2.66 -32.34
C TYR A 902 -25.59 -3.83 -32.46
N SER A 903 -25.33 -4.56 -31.37
CA SER A 903 -24.40 -5.69 -31.37
C SER A 903 -24.76 -6.76 -30.32
N LEU A 904 -24.21 -7.96 -30.46
CA LEU A 904 -24.35 -9.06 -29.49
C LEU A 904 -22.95 -9.48 -29.03
N VAL A 905 -22.63 -9.25 -27.77
CA VAL A 905 -21.32 -9.58 -27.18
C VAL A 905 -21.53 -10.41 -25.93
N ARG A 906 -21.07 -11.67 -25.95
CA ARG A 906 -21.06 -12.58 -24.78
C ARG A 906 -22.43 -12.68 -24.08
N ASP A 907 -23.47 -12.94 -24.87
CA ASP A 907 -24.87 -13.08 -24.44
C ASP A 907 -25.54 -11.78 -23.94
N VAL A 908 -24.94 -10.61 -24.23
CA VAL A 908 -25.46 -9.29 -23.87
C VAL A 908 -25.79 -8.51 -25.14
N LEU A 909 -27.01 -7.96 -25.20
CA LEU A 909 -27.48 -7.16 -26.31
C LEU A 909 -27.12 -5.69 -26.11
N TYR A 910 -26.27 -5.16 -26.98
CA TYR A 910 -26.00 -3.73 -27.05
C TYR A 910 -27.08 -3.08 -27.91
N VAL A 911 -27.79 -2.11 -27.36
CA VAL A 911 -29.02 -1.58 -27.96
C VAL A 911 -29.11 -0.05 -27.92
N ASP A 912 -29.86 0.50 -28.86
CA ASP A 912 -30.49 1.82 -28.72
C ASP A 912 -31.89 1.66 -28.13
N VAL A 913 -32.25 2.48 -27.14
CA VAL A 913 -33.52 2.34 -26.39
C VAL A 913 -34.39 3.57 -26.61
N PHE A 914 -35.63 3.33 -27.03
CA PHE A 914 -36.59 4.36 -27.36
C PHE A 914 -37.83 4.30 -26.46
N HIS A 915 -38.32 5.48 -26.08
CA HIS A 915 -39.51 5.67 -25.26
C HIS A 915 -40.47 6.64 -25.95
N TYR A 916 -41.78 6.41 -25.82
CA TYR A 916 -42.82 7.30 -26.34
C TYR A 916 -42.98 8.53 -25.46
N SER A 917 -42.72 9.72 -26.00
CA SER A 917 -42.93 10.97 -25.27
C SER A 917 -44.41 11.23 -25.00
N ARG A 918 -44.72 12.23 -24.15
CA ARG A 918 -46.11 12.69 -23.90
C ARG A 918 -46.81 13.21 -25.17
N HIS A 919 -46.06 13.47 -26.24
CA HIS A 919 -46.55 13.93 -27.53
C HIS A 919 -46.54 12.82 -28.61
N GLU A 920 -46.41 11.55 -28.20
CA GLU A 920 -46.33 10.36 -29.08
C GLU A 920 -45.08 10.26 -29.98
N ASP A 921 -44.15 11.23 -29.90
CA ASP A 921 -42.85 11.13 -30.58
C ASP A 921 -41.94 10.08 -29.93
N LEU A 922 -41.25 9.30 -30.77
CA LEU A 922 -40.26 8.30 -30.36
C LEU A 922 -38.93 8.99 -30.02
N VAL A 923 -38.53 8.99 -28.75
CA VAL A 923 -37.30 9.66 -28.28
C VAL A 923 -36.29 8.62 -27.81
N ASN A 924 -35.03 8.73 -28.25
CA ASN A 924 -33.94 7.90 -27.76
C ASN A 924 -33.56 8.35 -26.33
N ILE A 925 -33.60 7.40 -25.38
CA ILE A 925 -33.29 7.67 -23.97
C ILE A 925 -31.85 8.18 -23.79
N ARG A 926 -30.89 7.74 -24.64
CA ARG A 926 -29.50 8.20 -24.61
C ARG A 926 -29.44 9.71 -24.81
N ASP A 927 -30.14 10.22 -25.81
CA ASP A 927 -30.08 11.64 -26.18
C ASP A 927 -30.70 12.52 -25.09
N VAL A 928 -31.73 12.01 -24.39
CA VAL A 928 -32.29 12.67 -23.18
C VAL A 928 -31.25 12.75 -22.07
N LEU A 929 -30.57 11.64 -21.75
CA LEU A 929 -29.57 11.61 -20.69
C LEU A 929 -28.35 12.49 -21.02
N ILE A 930 -27.96 12.57 -22.29
CA ILE A 930 -26.88 13.45 -22.75
C ILE A 930 -27.32 14.92 -22.68
N GLY A 931 -28.51 15.25 -23.18
CA GLY A 931 -29.05 16.61 -23.11
C GLY A 931 -29.20 17.14 -21.68
N GLU A 932 -29.50 16.26 -20.73
CA GLU A 932 -29.58 16.57 -19.29
C GLU A 932 -28.21 16.50 -18.57
N SER A 933 -27.10 16.29 -19.31
CA SER A 933 -25.73 16.21 -18.79
C SER A 933 -25.47 15.07 -17.78
N TYR A 934 -26.29 14.02 -17.80
CA TYR A 934 -26.04 12.81 -17.01
C TYR A 934 -25.05 11.86 -17.71
N ALA A 935 -25.02 11.88 -19.03
CA ALA A 935 -24.19 11.01 -19.87
C ALA A 935 -23.42 11.79 -20.94
N GLU A 936 -22.42 11.14 -21.53
CA GLU A 936 -21.65 11.62 -22.69
C GLU A 936 -21.59 10.55 -23.78
N LEU A 937 -21.33 10.97 -25.02
CA LEU A 937 -21.05 10.05 -26.12
C LEU A 937 -19.73 9.30 -25.89
N ALA A 938 -19.74 8.00 -26.21
CA ALA A 938 -18.57 7.13 -26.07
C ALA A 938 -18.38 6.24 -27.30
N GLU A 939 -17.14 5.80 -27.53
CA GLU A 939 -16.85 4.78 -28.54
C GLU A 939 -17.24 3.38 -28.03
N GLU A 940 -17.60 2.52 -28.98
CA GLU A 940 -17.89 1.11 -28.69
C GLU A 940 -16.63 0.26 -28.64
N SER A 941 -16.63 -0.73 -27.74
CA SER A 941 -15.54 -1.70 -27.63
C SER A 941 -15.25 -2.40 -28.96
N TYR A 942 -14.00 -2.86 -29.14
CA TYR A 942 -13.56 -3.61 -30.31
C TYR A 942 -14.47 -4.83 -30.60
N GLU A 943 -14.86 -5.58 -29.56
CA GLU A 943 -15.75 -6.73 -29.71
C GLU A 943 -17.17 -6.33 -30.15
N SER A 944 -17.70 -5.23 -29.61
CA SER A 944 -19.01 -4.69 -30.01
C SER A 944 -18.99 -4.23 -31.47
N ARG A 945 -17.94 -3.52 -31.90
CA ARG A 945 -17.75 -3.11 -33.31
C ARG A 945 -17.65 -4.30 -34.25
N GLN A 946 -16.83 -5.30 -33.92
CA GLN A 946 -16.70 -6.51 -34.73
C GLN A 946 -18.02 -7.29 -34.83
N SER A 947 -18.74 -7.41 -33.71
CA SER A 947 -20.06 -8.06 -33.68
C SER A 947 -21.10 -7.28 -34.50
N HIS A 948 -21.10 -5.95 -34.41
CA HIS A 948 -21.95 -5.09 -35.21
C HIS A 948 -21.72 -5.25 -36.72
N ASP A 949 -20.45 -5.28 -37.15
CA ASP A 949 -20.10 -5.48 -38.56
C ASP A 949 -20.52 -6.87 -39.07
N LEU A 950 -20.37 -7.91 -38.23
CA LEU A 950 -20.84 -9.26 -38.54
C LEU A 950 -22.37 -9.32 -38.63
N LEU A 951 -23.09 -8.72 -37.68
CA LEU A 951 -24.55 -8.71 -37.64
C LEU A 951 -25.13 -7.92 -38.82
N LYS A 952 -24.52 -6.79 -39.21
CA LYS A 952 -24.87 -6.09 -40.45
C LYS A 952 -24.81 -7.02 -41.66
N GLY A 953 -23.74 -7.81 -41.77
CA GLY A 953 -23.60 -8.82 -42.82
C GLY A 953 -24.73 -9.87 -42.79
N ILE A 954 -25.09 -10.38 -41.61
CA ILE A 954 -26.14 -11.40 -41.43
C ILE A 954 -27.55 -10.85 -41.71
N PHE A 955 -27.85 -9.62 -41.29
CA PHE A 955 -29.14 -8.99 -41.56
C PHE A 955 -29.30 -8.58 -43.04
N LEU A 956 -28.19 -8.34 -43.75
CA LEU A 956 -28.17 -8.12 -45.20
C LEU A 956 -28.28 -9.44 -45.99
N ASP A 957 -27.63 -10.52 -45.55
CA ASP A 957 -27.70 -11.86 -46.15
C ASP A 957 -28.72 -12.76 -45.43
N GLN A 958 -30.01 -12.52 -45.66
CA GLN A 958 -31.03 -13.55 -45.45
C GLN A 958 -30.95 -14.65 -46.54
N VAL A 959 -29.79 -15.30 -46.70
CA VAL A 959 -29.65 -16.51 -47.54
C VAL A 959 -28.79 -17.56 -46.83
N LYS A 960 -29.50 -18.60 -46.37
CA LYS A 960 -29.08 -19.97 -46.04
C LYS A 960 -27.57 -20.25 -45.99
N THR A 961 -27.04 -20.53 -44.81
CA THR A 961 -25.90 -21.45 -44.66
C THR A 961 -26.10 -22.35 -43.44
N GLU A 962 -26.52 -23.60 -43.65
CA GLU A 962 -26.37 -24.67 -42.66
C GLU A 962 -24.91 -25.13 -42.65
N VAL A 963 -24.18 -24.81 -41.57
CA VAL A 963 -22.82 -25.33 -41.36
C VAL A 963 -22.92 -26.76 -40.84
N LYS A 964 -22.48 -27.74 -41.63
CA LYS A 964 -22.31 -29.13 -41.19
C LYS A 964 -21.14 -29.25 -40.22
N MET A 965 -21.36 -29.91 -39.09
CA MET A 965 -20.32 -30.26 -38.10
C MET A 965 -19.18 -31.08 -38.74
N PRO A 966 -17.90 -30.79 -38.44
CA PRO A 966 -16.79 -31.60 -38.91
C PRO A 966 -16.76 -32.96 -38.21
N VAL A 967 -16.50 -34.02 -38.98
CA VAL A 967 -16.51 -35.43 -38.55
C VAL A 967 -15.40 -35.75 -37.51
N SER A 968 -14.40 -34.87 -37.32
CA SER A 968 -13.26 -35.10 -36.43
C SER A 968 -13.55 -34.99 -34.92
N SER A 969 -14.62 -34.28 -34.50
CA SER A 969 -14.85 -33.99 -33.07
C SER A 969 -15.38 -35.19 -32.25
N ARG A 970 -16.03 -36.17 -32.89
CA ARG A 970 -16.58 -37.36 -32.20
C ARG A 970 -15.51 -38.35 -31.75
N GLU A 971 -14.46 -38.54 -32.54
CA GLU A 971 -13.35 -39.44 -32.20
C GLU A 971 -12.53 -38.89 -31.03
N GLU A 972 -12.27 -37.59 -31.02
CA GLU A 972 -11.51 -36.90 -29.95
C GLU A 972 -12.24 -36.98 -28.60
N LYS A 973 -13.58 -36.83 -28.59
CA LYS A 973 -14.40 -36.95 -27.38
C LYS A 973 -14.33 -38.35 -26.76
N ASN A 974 -14.37 -39.40 -27.57
CA ASN A 974 -14.28 -40.79 -27.09
C ASN A 974 -12.93 -41.12 -26.46
N VAL A 975 -11.83 -40.59 -27.00
CA VAL A 975 -10.48 -40.79 -26.44
C VAL A 975 -10.31 -40.05 -25.11
N LEU A 976 -10.86 -38.83 -25.03
CA LEU A 976 -10.84 -38.00 -23.82
C LEU A 976 -11.59 -38.67 -22.65
N GLU A 977 -12.78 -39.24 -22.89
CA GLU A 977 -13.56 -39.95 -21.87
C GLU A 977 -12.82 -41.19 -21.32
N ARG A 978 -12.16 -41.98 -22.17
CA ARG A 978 -11.37 -43.15 -21.73
C ARG A 978 -10.21 -42.74 -20.82
N LEU A 979 -9.56 -41.63 -21.13
CA LEU A 979 -8.46 -41.07 -20.32
C LEU A 979 -8.94 -40.60 -18.96
N LEU A 980 -10.05 -39.87 -18.90
CA LEU A 980 -10.63 -39.38 -17.64
C LEU A 980 -11.09 -40.52 -16.73
N ASN A 981 -11.68 -41.57 -17.30
CA ASN A 981 -12.10 -42.75 -16.56
C ASN A 981 -10.88 -43.51 -16.00
N SER A 982 -9.84 -43.71 -16.81
CA SER A 982 -8.60 -44.36 -16.36
C SER A 982 -7.90 -43.58 -15.25
N PHE A 983 -7.96 -42.24 -15.31
CA PHE A 983 -7.39 -41.36 -14.30
C PHE A 983 -8.19 -41.40 -12.99
N SER A 984 -9.52 -41.46 -13.08
CA SER A 984 -10.43 -41.57 -11.93
C SER A 984 -10.31 -42.92 -11.22
N ASP A 985 -10.01 -44.00 -11.95
CA ASP A 985 -9.78 -45.35 -11.40
C ASP A 985 -8.44 -45.52 -10.65
N ASN A 986 -7.65 -44.44 -10.48
CA ASN A 986 -6.32 -44.46 -9.83
C ASN A 986 -5.30 -45.43 -10.45
N LYS A 987 -5.45 -45.79 -11.73
CA LYS A 987 -4.53 -46.72 -12.44
C LYS A 987 -3.10 -46.18 -12.60
N PHE A 988 -2.88 -44.89 -12.34
CA PHE A 988 -1.60 -44.18 -12.52
C PHE A 988 -0.73 -44.05 -11.24
N GLY A 989 -1.20 -44.52 -10.08
CA GLY A 989 -0.46 -44.41 -8.81
C GLY A 989 -0.39 -42.98 -8.25
N VAL A 990 0.55 -42.70 -7.34
CA VAL A 990 0.73 -41.36 -6.73
C VAL A 990 1.62 -40.49 -7.64
N PRO A 991 1.26 -39.22 -7.89
CA PRO A 991 2.09 -38.31 -8.68
C PRO A 991 3.48 -38.10 -8.05
N THR A 992 4.55 -38.20 -8.85
CA THR A 992 5.95 -38.13 -8.38
C THR A 992 6.65 -36.83 -8.76
N CYS A 993 6.10 -36.06 -9.71
CA CYS A 993 6.70 -34.84 -10.23
C CYS A 993 5.94 -33.58 -9.78
N LYS A 994 6.68 -32.51 -9.48
CA LYS A 994 6.12 -31.18 -9.18
C LYS A 994 6.42 -30.21 -10.31
N VAL A 995 5.39 -29.57 -10.84
CA VAL A 995 5.53 -28.53 -11.88
C VAL A 995 5.08 -27.18 -11.31
N VAL A 996 5.92 -26.17 -11.45
CA VAL A 996 5.63 -24.78 -11.04
C VAL A 996 5.11 -24.00 -12.23
N MET A 997 3.87 -23.53 -12.14
CA MET A 997 3.23 -22.72 -13.17
C MET A 997 3.63 -21.25 -13.05
N SER A 998 3.55 -20.53 -14.18
CA SER A 998 3.78 -19.08 -14.23
C SER A 998 2.46 -18.34 -14.43
N GLY A 999 2.24 -17.27 -13.67
CA GLY A 999 1.02 -16.48 -13.66
C GLY A 999 0.37 -16.43 -12.28
N PRO A 1000 -0.90 -16.04 -12.17
CA PRO A 1000 -1.85 -15.71 -13.24
C PRO A 1000 -1.59 -14.34 -13.88
N PHE A 1001 -1.95 -14.17 -15.16
CA PHE A 1001 -1.77 -12.95 -15.95
C PHE A 1001 -3.11 -12.45 -16.53
N CYS A 1002 -3.28 -11.13 -16.63
CA CYS A 1002 -4.40 -10.49 -17.33
C CYS A 1002 -3.84 -9.42 -18.29
N PRO A 1003 -4.28 -9.37 -19.56
CA PRO A 1003 -3.78 -8.38 -20.52
C PRO A 1003 -4.25 -6.96 -20.22
N TYR A 1004 -5.31 -6.76 -19.42
CA TYR A 1004 -5.79 -5.45 -19.00
C TYR A 1004 -5.02 -4.89 -17.78
N GLU A 1005 -3.97 -5.57 -17.29
CA GLU A 1005 -3.12 -5.06 -16.22
C GLU A 1005 -2.45 -3.75 -16.64
N VAL A 1006 -2.73 -2.68 -15.90
CA VAL A 1006 -2.29 -1.32 -16.21
C VAL A 1006 -0.85 -1.12 -15.75
N ARG A 1007 -0.04 -0.52 -16.62
CA ARG A 1007 1.28 0.00 -16.27
C ARG A 1007 1.21 1.51 -16.12
N PHE A 1008 1.96 2.03 -15.17
CA PHE A 1008 2.06 3.47 -14.92
C PHE A 1008 3.42 4.00 -15.33
N TYR A 1009 3.46 5.26 -15.77
CA TYR A 1009 4.66 5.96 -16.20
C TYR A 1009 4.80 7.28 -15.47
N SER A 1010 6.04 7.74 -15.30
CA SER A 1010 6.34 9.00 -14.63
C SER A 1010 6.14 10.19 -15.57
N LEU A 1011 5.66 11.31 -15.02
CA LEU A 1011 5.47 12.57 -15.75
C LEU A 1011 6.64 13.56 -15.59
N THR A 1012 7.48 13.41 -14.57
CA THR A 1012 8.60 14.31 -14.32
C THR A 1012 9.84 13.87 -15.12
N ARG A 1013 10.62 14.84 -15.61
CA ARG A 1013 11.80 14.58 -16.45
C ARG A 1013 12.85 13.72 -15.76
N VAL A 1014 13.07 13.91 -14.44
CA VAL A 1014 14.07 13.14 -13.67
C VAL A 1014 13.80 11.64 -13.60
N THR A 1015 12.54 11.22 -13.73
CA THR A 1015 12.13 9.81 -13.59
C THR A 1015 11.47 9.23 -14.83
N GLN A 1016 11.37 9.99 -15.92
CA GLN A 1016 10.76 9.58 -17.18
C GLN A 1016 11.31 8.25 -17.75
N PHE A 1017 12.61 8.02 -17.59
CA PHE A 1017 13.30 6.80 -18.09
C PHE A 1017 13.41 5.67 -17.04
N ARG A 1018 12.93 5.90 -15.81
CA ARG A 1018 12.99 4.90 -14.74
C ARG A 1018 11.73 4.01 -14.77
N ASN A 1019 11.90 2.72 -14.49
CA ASN A 1019 10.74 1.82 -14.38
C ASN A 1019 9.87 2.20 -13.18
N VAL A 1020 8.55 2.12 -13.31
CA VAL A 1020 7.62 2.39 -12.20
C VAL A 1020 7.04 1.08 -11.70
N ARG A 1021 7.03 0.88 -10.37
CA ARG A 1021 6.34 -0.24 -9.71
C ARG A 1021 5.56 0.24 -8.52
N ILE A 1022 4.35 -0.28 -8.34
CA ILE A 1022 3.55 0.00 -7.15
C ILE A 1022 3.92 -0.98 -6.04
N HIS A 1023 4.04 -0.49 -4.81
CA HIS A 1023 4.40 -1.30 -3.65
C HIS A 1023 3.34 -2.39 -3.40
N LYS A 1024 3.78 -3.61 -3.08
CA LYS A 1024 2.91 -4.79 -2.95
C LYS A 1024 1.83 -4.67 -1.87
N GLU A 1025 1.94 -3.74 -0.93
CA GLU A 1025 0.94 -3.52 0.11
C GLU A 1025 -0.13 -2.47 -0.28
N SER A 1026 0.07 -1.78 -1.39
CA SER A 1026 -0.94 -0.85 -1.94
C SER A 1026 -2.09 -1.64 -2.55
N ILE A 1027 -3.31 -1.14 -2.39
CA ILE A 1027 -4.49 -1.70 -3.05
C ILE A 1027 -4.38 -1.58 -4.59
N ASN A 1028 -3.67 -0.58 -5.11
CA ASN A 1028 -3.45 -0.41 -6.54
C ASN A 1028 -2.17 -1.12 -7.02
N SER A 1029 -1.60 -2.04 -6.23
CA SER A 1029 -0.50 -2.87 -6.74
C SER A 1029 -0.93 -3.71 -7.94
N VAL A 1030 -2.22 -4.05 -8.01
CA VAL A 1030 -2.88 -4.58 -9.19
C VAL A 1030 -3.91 -3.52 -9.61
N VAL A 1031 -3.78 -3.00 -10.83
CA VAL A 1031 -4.82 -2.17 -11.46
C VAL A 1031 -5.13 -2.80 -12.80
N VAL A 1032 -6.41 -2.95 -13.10
CA VAL A 1032 -6.88 -3.56 -14.36
C VAL A 1032 -7.93 -2.62 -14.96
N TYR A 1033 -7.88 -2.41 -16.28
CA TYR A 1033 -8.81 -1.52 -17.00
C TYR A 1033 -10.26 -2.02 -16.93
N ASP A 1034 -11.15 -1.23 -16.32
CA ASP A 1034 -12.59 -1.51 -16.32
C ASP A 1034 -13.23 -1.18 -17.68
N SER A 1035 -12.72 -0.16 -18.36
CA SER A 1035 -13.18 0.33 -19.68
C SER A 1035 -11.97 0.72 -20.54
N PRO A 1036 -11.23 -0.25 -21.14
CA PRO A 1036 -10.09 0.06 -22.01
C PRO A 1036 -10.46 0.83 -23.28
N GLU A 1037 -11.75 0.89 -23.63
CA GLU A 1037 -12.28 1.69 -24.73
C GLU A 1037 -12.15 3.21 -24.52
N ASP A 1038 -11.97 3.66 -23.27
CA ASP A 1038 -11.81 5.08 -22.97
C ASP A 1038 -10.40 5.57 -23.33
N PRO A 1039 -10.27 6.61 -24.18
CA PRO A 1039 -8.96 7.07 -24.68
C PRO A 1039 -8.16 7.87 -23.64
N PHE A 1040 -8.77 8.23 -22.51
CA PHE A 1040 -8.20 9.19 -21.55
C PHE A 1040 -7.20 8.58 -20.60
N GLN A 1041 -6.17 9.36 -20.28
CA GLN A 1041 -5.16 8.95 -19.32
C GLN A 1041 -5.69 9.09 -17.89
N GLN A 1042 -5.54 8.03 -17.10
CA GLN A 1042 -5.93 8.05 -15.70
C GLN A 1042 -4.73 8.43 -14.82
N LEU A 1043 -4.96 9.38 -13.92
CA LEU A 1043 -3.96 9.84 -12.97
C LEU A 1043 -3.86 8.89 -11.75
N LEU A 1044 -2.64 8.50 -11.41
CA LEU A 1044 -2.29 7.84 -10.16
C LEU A 1044 -1.38 8.76 -9.35
N VAL A 1045 -1.79 9.04 -8.11
CA VAL A 1045 -1.03 9.85 -7.16
C VAL A 1045 -0.37 8.94 -6.13
N ALA A 1046 0.93 9.12 -5.87
CA ALA A 1046 1.65 8.41 -4.82
C ALA A 1046 1.94 9.30 -3.63
N ALA A 1047 1.55 8.89 -2.41
CA ALA A 1047 1.82 9.65 -1.20
C ALA A 1047 3.30 9.62 -0.80
N ALA A 1048 4.03 8.58 -1.19
CA ALA A 1048 5.47 8.47 -0.97
C ALA A 1048 6.17 7.75 -2.11
N LEU A 1049 7.37 8.22 -2.44
CA LEU A 1049 8.25 7.65 -3.46
C LEU A 1049 9.48 7.02 -2.80
N SER A 1050 9.93 5.92 -3.39
CA SER A 1050 11.20 5.28 -3.03
C SER A 1050 11.87 4.72 -4.26
N ALA A 1051 13.16 4.43 -4.19
CA ALA A 1051 13.87 3.77 -5.27
C ALA A 1051 14.27 2.34 -4.85
N ASN A 1052 14.41 1.45 -5.84
CA ASN A 1052 15.10 0.18 -5.63
C ASN A 1052 16.59 0.43 -5.33
N ALA A 1053 17.32 -0.62 -4.92
CA ALA A 1053 18.72 -0.48 -4.53
C ALA A 1053 19.64 0.03 -5.66
N THR A 1054 19.27 -0.19 -6.93
CA THR A 1054 20.02 0.27 -8.11
C THR A 1054 19.63 1.66 -8.62
N GLY A 1055 18.57 2.27 -8.07
CA GLY A 1055 18.02 3.55 -8.56
C GLY A 1055 17.19 3.46 -9.85
N THR A 1056 17.21 2.32 -10.55
CA THR A 1056 16.58 2.12 -11.87
C THR A 1056 15.07 1.95 -11.84
N THR A 1057 14.47 1.73 -10.66
CA THR A 1057 13.02 1.55 -10.51
C THR A 1057 12.50 2.43 -9.38
N VAL A 1058 11.50 3.24 -9.68
CA VAL A 1058 10.73 4.02 -8.71
C VAL A 1058 9.61 3.13 -8.16
N ILE A 1059 9.49 3.10 -6.84
CA ILE A 1059 8.52 2.32 -6.09
C ILE A 1059 7.51 3.28 -5.45
N LEU A 1060 6.26 3.20 -5.90
CA LEU A 1060 5.14 4.03 -5.45
C LEU A 1060 4.51 3.41 -4.20
N LYS A 1061 4.28 4.20 -3.15
CA LYS A 1061 3.68 3.74 -1.90
C LYS A 1061 2.45 4.57 -1.56
N GLU A 1062 1.46 3.89 -0.97
CA GLU A 1062 0.20 4.48 -0.50
C GLU A 1062 -0.44 5.35 -1.60
N THR A 1063 -0.98 4.68 -2.60
CA THR A 1063 -1.39 5.28 -3.87
C THR A 1063 -2.89 5.54 -3.92
N SER A 1064 -3.27 6.54 -4.71
CA SER A 1064 -4.66 6.89 -4.98
C SER A 1064 -4.87 7.00 -6.48
N LEU A 1065 -5.73 6.14 -7.03
CA LEU A 1065 -6.14 6.21 -8.42
C LEU A 1065 -7.28 7.23 -8.52
N MET A 1066 -7.08 8.26 -9.33
CA MET A 1066 -8.06 9.31 -9.56
C MET A 1066 -9.19 8.79 -10.46
N PRO A 1067 -10.42 9.33 -10.34
CA PRO A 1067 -11.49 8.94 -11.25
C PRO A 1067 -11.11 9.30 -12.70
N PRO A 1068 -11.56 8.51 -13.70
CA PRO A 1068 -11.23 8.71 -15.11
C PRO A 1068 -12.06 9.86 -15.71
N VAL A 1069 -11.93 11.06 -15.13
CA VAL A 1069 -12.60 12.27 -15.62
C VAL A 1069 -11.72 12.92 -16.70
N PRO A 1070 -12.25 13.20 -17.90
CA PRO A 1070 -11.49 13.86 -18.97
C PRO A 1070 -10.93 15.21 -18.52
N GLY A 1071 -9.67 15.52 -18.85
CA GLY A 1071 -9.04 16.80 -18.46
C GLY A 1071 -8.62 16.93 -16.99
N LEU A 1072 -8.98 15.98 -16.13
CA LEU A 1072 -8.71 16.08 -14.69
C LEU A 1072 -7.20 16.13 -14.37
N LEU A 1073 -6.37 15.37 -15.10
CA LEU A 1073 -4.91 15.42 -14.95
C LEU A 1073 -4.36 16.82 -15.20
N ALA A 1074 -4.79 17.45 -16.29
CA ALA A 1074 -4.38 18.80 -16.66
C ALA A 1074 -4.87 19.83 -15.63
N LEU A 1075 -6.14 19.75 -15.23
CA LEU A 1075 -6.75 20.61 -14.23
C LEU A 1075 -5.99 20.58 -12.90
N LEU A 1076 -5.74 19.38 -12.35
CA LEU A 1076 -5.04 19.23 -11.07
C LEU A 1076 -3.58 19.65 -11.14
N SER A 1077 -2.92 19.43 -12.28
CA SER A 1077 -1.55 19.89 -12.48
C SER A 1077 -1.50 21.42 -12.52
N MET A 1078 -2.43 22.07 -13.23
CA MET A 1078 -2.50 23.54 -13.29
C MET A 1078 -2.89 24.18 -11.95
N LEU A 1079 -3.78 23.54 -11.20
CA LEU A 1079 -4.26 24.05 -9.91
C LEU A 1079 -3.15 24.06 -8.85
N PHE A 1080 -2.34 23.01 -8.79
CA PHE A 1080 -1.36 22.81 -7.71
C PHE A 1080 0.09 23.11 -8.08
N ALA A 1081 0.40 23.29 -9.37
CA ALA A 1081 1.72 23.73 -9.77
C ALA A 1081 2.00 25.17 -9.27
N PRO A 1082 3.22 25.46 -8.79
CA PRO A 1082 3.62 26.83 -8.45
C PRO A 1082 3.49 27.79 -9.64
N ALA A 1083 4.00 27.38 -10.81
CA ALA A 1083 3.92 28.11 -12.06
C ALA A 1083 3.44 27.20 -13.20
N ILE A 1084 2.76 27.81 -14.16
CA ILE A 1084 2.29 27.14 -15.37
C ILE A 1084 2.65 27.97 -16.60
N GLU A 1085 2.97 27.29 -17.69
CA GLU A 1085 3.20 27.88 -19.00
C GLU A 1085 2.34 27.13 -20.02
N LEU A 1086 1.38 27.82 -20.65
CA LEU A 1086 0.44 27.20 -21.58
C LEU A 1086 1.08 27.04 -22.97
N ARG A 1087 0.85 25.88 -23.60
CA ARG A 1087 1.21 25.60 -24.98
C ARG A 1087 0.04 25.97 -25.88
N VAL A 1088 0.31 26.71 -26.94
CA VAL A 1088 -0.68 27.12 -27.93
C VAL A 1088 -0.42 26.39 -29.25
N ASP A 1089 -1.47 26.20 -30.03
CA ASP A 1089 -1.37 25.73 -31.40
C ASP A 1089 -0.67 26.74 -32.32
N GLU A 1090 -0.29 26.31 -33.53
CA GLU A 1090 0.37 27.20 -34.52
C GLU A 1090 -0.48 28.43 -34.88
N SER A 1091 -1.81 28.32 -34.73
CA SER A 1091 -2.74 29.41 -34.99
C SER A 1091 -2.91 30.39 -33.82
N GLN A 1092 -2.33 30.09 -32.65
CA GLN A 1092 -2.48 30.82 -31.38
C GLN A 1092 -3.93 31.00 -30.90
N LYS A 1093 -4.85 30.12 -31.34
CA LYS A 1093 -6.27 30.20 -31.01
C LYS A 1093 -6.71 29.17 -29.98
N GLY A 1094 -5.95 28.10 -29.77
CA GLY A 1094 -6.29 27.03 -28.83
C GLY A 1094 -5.11 26.59 -27.99
N PHE A 1095 -5.37 26.21 -26.74
CA PHE A 1095 -4.37 25.59 -25.88
C PHE A 1095 -4.24 24.10 -26.20
N THR A 1096 -3.02 23.64 -26.42
CA THR A 1096 -2.69 22.25 -26.77
C THR A 1096 -2.09 21.47 -25.60
N GLY A 1097 -1.63 22.18 -24.56
CA GLY A 1097 -1.00 21.57 -23.40
C GLY A 1097 -0.49 22.60 -22.38
N VAL A 1098 0.24 22.12 -21.38
CA VAL A 1098 0.80 22.95 -20.31
C VAL A 1098 2.12 22.37 -19.80
N LEU A 1099 3.06 23.27 -19.48
CA LEU A 1099 4.23 22.96 -18.67
C LEU A 1099 3.97 23.42 -17.23
N CYS A 1100 4.05 22.50 -16.28
CA CYS A 1100 3.82 22.72 -14.86
C CYS A 1100 5.14 22.53 -14.08
N GLY A 1101 5.47 23.47 -13.19
CA GLY A 1101 6.72 23.40 -12.43
C GLY A 1101 6.96 24.58 -11.51
N LEU A 1102 8.23 24.79 -11.13
CA LEU A 1102 8.64 25.93 -10.30
C LEU A 1102 8.73 27.24 -11.11
N GLY A 1103 8.73 27.15 -12.44
CA GLY A 1103 8.83 28.28 -13.36
C GLY A 1103 10.26 28.65 -13.70
N TRP A 1104 10.46 29.88 -14.19
CA TRP A 1104 11.75 30.40 -14.66
C TRP A 1104 12.19 31.62 -13.86
N SER A 1105 13.48 31.90 -13.89
CA SER A 1105 14.06 33.10 -13.27
C SER A 1105 13.67 34.35 -14.04
N GLN A 1106 13.15 35.35 -13.32
CA GLN A 1106 12.76 36.63 -13.93
C GLN A 1106 13.98 37.45 -14.38
N THR A 1107 15.13 37.24 -13.73
CA THR A 1107 16.39 37.95 -14.04
C THR A 1107 17.21 37.23 -15.10
N GLY A 1108 17.24 35.90 -15.09
CA GLY A 1108 18.09 35.08 -15.97
C GLY A 1108 17.38 34.36 -17.11
N GLY A 1109 16.04 34.31 -17.13
CA GLY A 1109 15.25 33.59 -18.13
C GLY A 1109 15.38 32.05 -18.10
N ALA A 1110 16.23 31.49 -17.25
CA ALA A 1110 16.48 30.06 -17.13
C ALA A 1110 15.44 29.37 -16.23
N PRO A 1111 15.06 28.11 -16.50
CA PRO A 1111 14.15 27.35 -15.64
C PRO A 1111 14.77 27.11 -14.25
N LEU A 1112 13.97 27.29 -13.19
CA LEU A 1112 14.44 27.19 -11.81
C LEU A 1112 14.65 25.75 -11.34
N PHE A 1113 13.77 24.83 -11.75
CA PHE A 1113 13.87 23.42 -11.36
C PHE A 1113 13.43 22.44 -12.48
N PRO A 1114 14.12 22.47 -13.64
CA PRO A 1114 13.67 21.79 -14.86
C PRO A 1114 13.54 20.27 -14.73
N GLU A 1115 14.23 19.66 -13.77
CA GLU A 1115 14.20 18.21 -13.55
C GLU A 1115 12.84 17.72 -13.02
N ASN A 1116 12.11 18.58 -12.30
CA ASN A 1116 10.80 18.28 -11.73
C ASN A 1116 9.63 18.81 -12.57
N ASP A 1117 9.89 19.54 -13.66
CA ASP A 1117 8.85 20.03 -14.54
C ASP A 1117 8.09 18.86 -15.21
N MET A 1118 6.78 19.02 -15.35
CA MET A 1118 5.88 18.10 -16.04
C MET A 1118 5.27 18.79 -17.25
N GLU A 1119 5.39 18.17 -18.42
CA GLU A 1119 4.77 18.66 -19.66
C GLU A 1119 3.62 17.75 -20.03
N LEU A 1120 2.43 18.33 -20.21
CA LEU A 1120 1.18 17.62 -20.43
C LEU A 1120 0.52 18.12 -21.71
N ALA A 1121 0.12 17.19 -22.58
CA ALA A 1121 -0.80 17.48 -23.67
C ALA A 1121 -2.24 17.41 -23.13
N PHE A 1122 -3.10 18.32 -23.61
CA PHE A 1122 -4.51 18.29 -23.23
C PHE A 1122 -5.27 17.23 -24.02
N ASP A 1123 -6.03 16.42 -23.30
CA ASP A 1123 -6.96 15.42 -23.83
C ASP A 1123 -8.38 15.98 -24.03
N VAL A 1124 -8.63 17.21 -23.54
CA VAL A 1124 -9.85 17.99 -23.71
C VAL A 1124 -9.51 19.42 -24.14
N HIS A 1125 -10.47 20.13 -24.73
CA HIS A 1125 -10.27 21.53 -25.09
C HIS A 1125 -10.35 22.42 -23.83
N PHE A 1126 -9.31 23.21 -23.56
CA PHE A 1126 -9.32 24.28 -22.57
C PHE A 1126 -9.40 25.64 -23.28
N GLY A 1127 -10.37 26.47 -22.88
CA GLY A 1127 -10.53 27.85 -23.33
C GLY A 1127 -9.98 28.87 -22.33
N MET A 1128 -10.03 30.16 -22.70
CA MET A 1128 -9.61 31.26 -21.81
C MET A 1128 -10.48 31.38 -20.55
N GLU A 1129 -11.77 31.03 -20.65
CA GLU A 1129 -12.71 31.03 -19.53
C GLU A 1129 -12.30 29.98 -18.48
N ASP A 1130 -11.94 28.77 -18.91
CA ASP A 1130 -11.48 27.70 -18.01
C ASP A 1130 -10.20 28.11 -17.26
N ILE A 1131 -9.24 28.70 -17.97
CA ILE A 1131 -7.99 29.20 -17.35
C ILE A 1131 -8.29 30.33 -16.34
N THR A 1132 -9.29 31.16 -16.62
CA THR A 1132 -9.73 32.22 -15.71
C THR A 1132 -10.33 31.64 -14.44
N GLU A 1133 -11.22 30.64 -14.53
CA GLU A 1133 -11.78 29.96 -13.35
C GLU A 1133 -10.71 29.22 -12.54
N ILE A 1134 -9.75 28.56 -13.20
CA ILE A 1134 -8.61 27.93 -12.50
C ILE A 1134 -7.83 28.99 -11.69
N ASN A 1135 -7.56 30.16 -12.26
CA ASN A 1135 -6.86 31.23 -11.55
C ASN A 1135 -7.70 31.81 -10.40
N ILE A 1136 -9.02 31.96 -10.57
CA ILE A 1136 -9.93 32.35 -9.49
C ILE A 1136 -9.84 31.35 -8.33
N LEU A 1137 -9.85 30.05 -8.63
CA LEU A 1137 -9.72 29.00 -7.62
C LEU A 1137 -8.36 29.07 -6.89
N ARG A 1138 -7.26 29.29 -7.63
CA ARG A 1138 -5.92 29.49 -7.05
C ARG A 1138 -5.86 30.72 -6.13
N ILE A 1139 -6.51 31.82 -6.52
CA ILE A 1139 -6.62 33.03 -5.70
C ILE A 1139 -7.41 32.75 -4.42
N ALA A 1140 -8.55 32.07 -4.52
CA ALA A 1140 -9.38 31.72 -3.37
C ALA A 1140 -8.62 30.84 -2.36
N ILE A 1141 -7.86 29.85 -2.83
CA ILE A 1141 -6.98 29.02 -1.99
C ILE A 1141 -5.96 29.88 -1.24
N ASN A 1142 -5.28 30.81 -1.93
CA ASN A 1142 -4.29 31.69 -1.32
C ASN A 1142 -4.92 32.68 -0.32
N GLN A 1143 -6.13 33.18 -0.60
CA GLN A 1143 -6.87 34.06 0.29
C GLN A 1143 -7.22 33.34 1.60
N LEU A 1144 -7.70 32.10 1.54
CA LEU A 1144 -8.02 31.31 2.72
C LEU A 1144 -6.77 31.04 3.58
N LEU A 1145 -5.64 30.70 2.96
CA LEU A 1145 -4.37 30.53 3.67
C LEU A 1145 -3.91 31.81 4.38
N SER A 1146 -4.18 32.97 3.79
CA SER A 1146 -3.87 34.27 4.39
C SER A 1146 -4.79 34.56 5.59
N GLU A 1147 -6.09 34.24 5.49
CA GLU A 1147 -7.04 34.40 6.59
C GLU A 1147 -6.70 33.52 7.81
N CYS A 1148 -6.19 32.30 7.60
CA CYS A 1148 -5.68 31.46 8.68
C CYS A 1148 -4.57 32.17 9.49
N ALA A 1149 -3.77 33.01 8.84
CA ALA A 1149 -2.70 33.76 9.49
C ALA A 1149 -3.22 34.97 10.30
N GLU A 1150 -4.32 35.60 9.87
CA GLU A 1150 -4.85 36.84 10.44
C GLU A 1150 -5.86 36.66 11.60
N ARG A 1151 -6.25 35.41 11.94
CA ARG A 1151 -7.26 35.09 12.98
C ARG A 1151 -8.64 35.69 12.68
N SER A 1152 -9.13 35.55 11.45
CA SER A 1152 -10.51 35.93 11.09
C SER A 1152 -11.57 35.03 11.77
N GLY A 1153 -12.84 35.44 11.75
CA GLY A 1153 -13.95 34.71 12.36
C GLY A 1153 -14.30 33.40 11.63
N GLN A 1154 -14.69 32.37 12.38
CA GLN A 1154 -14.93 31.01 11.85
C GLN A 1154 -16.01 30.95 10.75
N GLU A 1155 -17.05 31.77 10.82
CA GLU A 1155 -18.14 31.80 9.83
C GLU A 1155 -17.66 32.19 8.43
N ARG A 1156 -16.79 33.21 8.36
CA ARG A 1156 -16.19 33.66 7.08
C ARG A 1156 -15.32 32.56 6.46
N MET A 1157 -14.59 31.82 7.30
CA MET A 1157 -13.77 30.71 6.84
C MET A 1157 -14.63 29.58 6.26
N ILE A 1158 -15.74 29.23 6.90
CA ILE A 1158 -16.67 28.21 6.41
C ILE A 1158 -17.26 28.64 5.07
N GLN A 1159 -17.67 29.90 4.94
CA GLN A 1159 -18.19 30.41 3.67
C GLN A 1159 -17.16 30.30 2.53
N LEU A 1160 -15.91 30.72 2.78
CA LEU A 1160 -14.84 30.59 1.78
C LEU A 1160 -14.53 29.13 1.44
N GLN A 1161 -14.62 28.21 2.40
CA GLN A 1161 -14.46 26.77 2.14
C GLN A 1161 -15.56 26.25 1.22
N GLU A 1162 -16.82 26.59 1.48
CA GLU A 1162 -17.94 26.18 0.62
C GLU A 1162 -17.84 26.80 -0.77
N ASP A 1163 -17.49 28.09 -0.89
CA ASP A 1163 -17.30 28.77 -2.18
C ASP A 1163 -16.20 28.08 -3.03
N ILE A 1164 -15.08 27.68 -2.40
CA ILE A 1164 -14.00 26.92 -3.07
C ILE A 1164 -14.48 25.54 -3.52
N ARG A 1165 -15.28 24.87 -2.69
CA ARG A 1165 -15.80 23.53 -2.99
C ARG A 1165 -16.80 23.58 -4.15
N GLU A 1166 -17.70 24.56 -4.15
CA GLU A 1166 -18.67 24.73 -5.23
C GLU A 1166 -18.01 25.10 -6.55
N LYS A 1167 -16.97 25.95 -6.53
CA LYS A 1167 -16.22 26.29 -7.76
C LYS A 1167 -15.40 25.14 -8.33
N LEU A 1168 -14.94 24.22 -7.48
CA LEU A 1168 -14.18 23.04 -7.91
C LEU A 1168 -15.07 21.97 -8.55
N LEU A 1169 -16.30 21.81 -8.06
CA LEU A 1169 -17.28 20.79 -8.48
C LEU A 1169 -18.03 21.21 -9.75
#